data_AF-A0A6L9Z3C4-F1
#
_entry.id   AF-A0A6L9Z3C4-F1
#
_cell.length_a   1.000
_cell.length_b   1.000
_cell.length_c   1.000
_cell.angle_alpha   90.00
_cell.angle_beta   90.00
_cell.angle_gamma   90.00
#
_symmetry.space_group_name_H-M   'P 1'
#
loop_
_entity.id
_entity.type
_entity.pdbx_description
1 polymer ?
#
loop_
_entity_poly.entity_id
_entity_poly.type
_entity_poly.pdbx_seq_one_letter_code
_entity_poly.pdbx_strand_id
1 'polypeptide(L)'
;MDKLMNKLLNLVLNISRFFVNLLHRLFKYTMNKLIAIAIIWALLLLPCEPSFAQETITRVDKINYCRAISPICNDKLQSDYHWWEDHGVPDQIQKNTYLSRYVEPAVSNVEHVVFIASGQRFGDIDDNLLTGQQDERKFKKRESSRNLSVSTQSLAYRLFNEGVYSANNTFAGLAFDARFNWGFSDSNKSDIVNAYFSWLKSKFNSSNLKSVYLAGHSRGGALVLRLAKKFQQEFPNAVVIVHTFDPVPNKSHGELGVFNSSIDNPSAGYPRDTALLENKGNWAWRSNFRTYYEHKKNFSVFNMLIGGQIFGLAQETRAVTIDTGYAQGEDLGWYFQRWYNMLSLGFPPVPSLPPLPGFQSQDGDGHTEIAKTTRTVNHALEHVRDRLNVLLNNIAPAATASASSSYCEPSGLNCYSPLRINDTDLDTRVGADFSWTNEVDSASEWVKLTWPELINTNYIEIFTSEGLPIRNYRIEYFDGSNWRTIQEISGNESVHIRHQFGDIQTTAIRLIDINGSAVEPAFGRINEIVVVGDWVNPPNEKPVARCTASPSNGIGMVQSKLSGTDSFDTDGTIVSYRWEFSNGFVAFEPEVTRRFFSKPNSNVTRFIAKLTVTDDDGAKSDTKCFITVRSISNNCSDPSRVDFCPK
;
A
#
# COMPACT_ATOMS: atom_id res chain seq x y z
N MET A 1 35.41 67.94 -19.35
CA MET A 1 33.99 67.64 -19.67
C MET A 1 33.67 66.15 -19.49
N ASP A 2 34.54 65.23 -19.93
CA ASP A 2 34.24 63.78 -19.93
C ASP A 2 33.99 63.15 -18.55
N LYS A 3 34.68 63.60 -17.50
CA LYS A 3 34.39 63.14 -16.11
C LYS A 3 33.01 63.55 -15.62
N LEU A 4 32.49 64.70 -16.07
CA LEU A 4 31.16 65.18 -15.69
C LEU A 4 30.08 64.39 -16.45
N MET A 5 30.34 64.12 -17.73
CA MET A 5 29.44 63.38 -18.61
C MET A 5 29.30 61.90 -18.18
N ASN A 6 30.40 61.25 -17.77
CA ASN A 6 30.35 59.89 -17.23
C ASN A 6 29.63 59.79 -15.88
N LYS A 7 29.72 60.81 -15.02
CA LYS A 7 28.93 60.86 -13.78
C LYS A 7 27.44 61.01 -14.07
N LEU A 8 27.08 61.84 -15.04
CA LEU A 8 25.69 62.01 -15.46
C LEU A 8 25.13 60.71 -16.06
N LEU A 9 25.89 60.03 -16.91
CA LEU A 9 25.48 58.76 -17.53
C LEU A 9 25.24 57.67 -16.47
N ASN A 10 26.13 57.54 -15.49
CA ASN A 10 25.98 56.58 -14.39
C ASN A 10 24.79 56.91 -13.49
N LEU A 11 24.51 58.20 -13.27
CA LEU A 11 23.33 58.64 -12.52
C LEU A 11 22.04 58.25 -13.26
N VAL A 12 21.97 58.50 -14.57
CA VAL A 12 20.82 58.14 -15.41
C VAL A 12 20.61 56.62 -15.41
N LEU A 13 21.67 55.83 -15.59
CA LEU A 13 21.58 54.36 -15.56
C LEU A 13 21.11 53.81 -14.21
N ASN A 14 21.56 54.40 -13.10
CA ASN A 14 21.12 53.99 -11.77
C ASN A 14 19.65 54.35 -11.50
N ILE A 15 19.21 55.52 -11.96
CA ILE A 15 17.79 55.92 -11.87
C ILE A 15 16.93 54.98 -12.73
N SER A 16 17.34 54.66 -13.96
CA SER A 16 16.63 53.70 -14.82
C SER A 16 16.53 52.32 -14.18
N ARG A 17 17.61 51.79 -13.59
CA ARG A 17 17.58 50.49 -12.88
C ARG A 17 16.65 50.50 -11.67
N PHE A 18 16.61 51.61 -10.93
CA PHE A 18 15.70 51.77 -9.79
C PHE A 18 14.24 51.74 -10.24
N PHE A 19 13.89 52.48 -11.29
CA PHE A 19 12.53 52.49 -11.83
C PHE A 19 12.10 51.14 -12.41
N VAL A 20 12.98 50.41 -13.11
CA VAL A 20 12.69 49.07 -13.63
C VAL A 20 12.43 48.08 -12.48
N ASN A 21 13.25 48.11 -11.42
CA ASN A 21 13.02 47.25 -10.25
C ASN A 21 11.74 47.60 -9.48
N LEU A 22 11.40 48.89 -9.40
CA LEU A 22 10.16 49.35 -8.78
C LEU A 22 8.94 48.90 -9.59
N LEU A 23 8.97 49.05 -10.92
CA LEU A 23 7.94 48.56 -11.84
C LEU A 23 7.79 47.03 -11.75
N HIS A 24 8.90 46.28 -11.69
CA HIS A 24 8.85 44.82 -11.58
C HIS A 24 8.24 44.36 -10.24
N ARG A 25 8.54 45.05 -9.13
CA ARG A 25 7.93 44.79 -7.82
C ARG A 25 6.45 45.16 -7.76
N LEU A 26 6.06 46.30 -8.34
CA LEU A 26 4.66 46.71 -8.46
C LEU A 26 3.86 45.72 -9.31
N PHE A 27 4.42 45.27 -10.44
CA PHE A 27 3.79 44.30 -11.32
C PHE A 27 3.61 42.93 -10.65
N LYS A 28 4.62 42.46 -9.90
CA LYS A 28 4.55 41.20 -9.13
C LYS A 28 3.51 41.28 -8.00
N TYR A 29 3.40 42.44 -7.34
CA TYR A 29 2.40 42.69 -6.31
C TYR A 29 0.96 42.73 -6.87
N THR A 30 0.74 43.39 -8.01
CA THR A 30 -0.57 43.39 -8.68
C THR A 30 -0.94 42.03 -9.26
N MET A 31 0.02 41.28 -9.82
CA MET A 31 -0.21 39.92 -10.30
C MET A 31 -0.56 38.95 -9.17
N ASN A 32 0.13 39.01 -8.03
CA ASN A 32 -0.19 38.17 -6.88
C ASN A 32 -1.59 38.49 -6.30
N LYS A 33 -2.02 39.76 -6.31
CA LYS A 33 -3.39 40.12 -5.93
C LYS A 33 -4.43 39.63 -6.94
N LEU A 34 -4.15 39.73 -8.24
CA LEU A 34 -5.05 39.20 -9.28
C LEU A 34 -5.14 37.67 -9.22
N ILE A 35 -4.05 36.96 -8.93
CA ILE A 35 -4.04 35.51 -8.71
C ILE A 35 -4.83 35.16 -7.45
N ALA A 36 -4.65 35.88 -6.34
CA ALA A 36 -5.42 35.66 -5.12
C ALA A 36 -6.93 35.90 -5.34
N ILE A 37 -7.29 36.96 -6.08
CA ILE A 37 -8.68 37.24 -6.46
C ILE A 37 -9.22 36.14 -7.40
N ALA A 38 -8.43 35.69 -8.38
CA ALA A 38 -8.83 34.59 -9.27
C ALA A 38 -9.00 33.26 -8.52
N ILE A 39 -8.18 32.98 -7.50
CA ILE A 39 -8.33 31.81 -6.62
C ILE A 39 -9.59 31.95 -5.77
N ILE A 40 -9.88 33.14 -5.22
CA ILE A 40 -11.11 33.39 -4.45
C ILE A 40 -12.35 33.25 -5.34
N TRP A 41 -12.31 33.75 -6.58
CA TRP A 41 -13.39 33.58 -7.56
C TRP A 41 -13.53 32.14 -8.03
N ALA A 42 -12.43 31.40 -8.20
CA ALA A 42 -12.46 29.97 -8.52
C ALA A 42 -13.03 29.14 -7.35
N LEU A 43 -12.75 29.53 -6.10
CA LEU A 43 -13.33 28.91 -4.90
C LEU A 43 -14.82 29.26 -4.71
N LEU A 44 -15.27 30.44 -5.16
CA LEU A 44 -16.68 30.87 -5.12
C LEU A 44 -17.53 30.32 -6.28
N LEU A 45 -16.90 29.87 -7.38
CA LEU A 45 -17.54 29.20 -8.52
C LEU A 45 -17.56 27.67 -8.40
N LEU A 46 -16.97 27.10 -7.34
CA LEU A 46 -17.26 25.73 -6.95
C LEU A 46 -18.73 25.67 -6.52
N PRO A 47 -19.54 24.75 -7.06
CA PRO A 47 -20.89 24.55 -6.55
C PRO A 47 -20.80 24.10 -5.09
N CYS A 48 -20.95 25.06 -4.17
CA CYS A 48 -21.20 24.80 -2.77
C CYS A 48 -22.71 24.67 -2.60
N GLU A 49 -23.22 23.53 -3.05
CA GLU A 49 -24.27 22.85 -2.32
C GLU A 49 -23.67 21.54 -1.86
N PRO A 50 -23.88 21.09 -0.61
CA PRO A 50 -23.66 19.69 -0.30
C PRO A 50 -24.64 18.93 -1.18
N SER A 51 -24.17 18.38 -2.31
CA SER A 51 -24.83 17.22 -2.89
C SER A 51 -24.94 16.23 -1.74
N PHE A 52 -26.15 15.98 -1.25
CA PHE A 52 -26.40 14.86 -0.34
C PHE A 52 -25.73 13.66 -0.98
N ALA A 53 -24.58 13.25 -0.41
CA ALA A 53 -23.77 12.21 -0.97
C ALA A 53 -24.65 10.96 -1.03
N GLN A 54 -24.95 10.51 -2.24
CA GLN A 54 -25.84 9.39 -2.48
C GLN A 54 -25.29 8.19 -1.72
N GLU A 55 -26.05 7.69 -0.74
CA GLU A 55 -25.67 6.53 0.06
C GLU A 55 -25.35 5.35 -0.87
N THR A 56 -24.20 4.71 -0.66
CA THR A 56 -23.86 3.50 -1.42
C THR A 56 -24.66 2.33 -0.86
N ILE A 57 -25.41 1.64 -1.72
CA ILE A 57 -26.19 0.47 -1.32
C ILE A 57 -25.33 -0.78 -1.48
N THR A 58 -25.32 -1.66 -0.47
CA THR A 58 -24.69 -2.97 -0.54
C THR A 58 -25.65 -4.11 -0.22
N ARG A 59 -25.48 -5.25 -0.89
CA ARG A 59 -26.25 -6.47 -0.62
C ARG A 59 -25.59 -7.24 0.51
N VAL A 60 -26.31 -7.36 1.62
CA VAL A 60 -25.91 -8.15 2.79
C VAL A 60 -26.65 -9.49 2.76
N ASP A 61 -25.87 -10.56 2.66
CA ASP A 61 -26.31 -11.94 2.71
C ASP A 61 -26.29 -12.44 4.16
N LYS A 62 -27.39 -13.05 4.59
CA LYS A 62 -27.44 -13.85 5.82
C LYS A 62 -26.98 -15.26 5.47
N ILE A 63 -25.90 -15.74 6.09
CA ILE A 63 -25.36 -17.06 5.77
C ILE A 63 -26.37 -18.13 6.21
N ASN A 64 -26.83 -18.91 5.24
CA ASN A 64 -27.78 -19.99 5.46
C ASN A 64 -27.54 -21.05 4.37
N TYR A 65 -26.34 -21.65 4.39
CA TYR A 65 -25.96 -22.74 3.50
C TYR A 65 -26.46 -24.10 4.02
N CYS A 66 -26.77 -25.00 3.10
CA CYS A 66 -27.23 -26.37 3.36
C CYS A 66 -26.77 -27.25 2.19
N ARG A 67 -25.93 -28.25 2.43
CA ARG A 67 -25.54 -29.21 1.38
C ARG A 67 -26.78 -29.91 0.81
N ALA A 68 -26.90 -29.91 -0.52
CA ALA A 68 -28.14 -30.17 -1.30
C ALA A 68 -28.80 -31.57 -1.19
N ILE A 69 -28.49 -32.38 -0.17
CA ILE A 69 -28.93 -33.78 -0.04
C ILE A 69 -29.98 -33.97 1.08
N SER A 70 -30.43 -32.90 1.75
CA SER A 70 -31.45 -32.99 2.81
C SER A 70 -32.80 -32.37 2.40
N PRO A 71 -33.95 -33.05 2.61
CA PRO A 71 -35.29 -32.48 2.39
C PRO A 71 -35.59 -31.25 3.28
N ILE A 72 -34.69 -30.93 4.21
CA ILE A 72 -34.77 -29.79 5.15
C ILE A 72 -34.23 -28.49 4.51
N CYS A 73 -33.65 -28.56 3.30
CA CYS A 73 -32.92 -27.43 2.74
C CYS A 73 -33.78 -26.29 2.14
N ASN A 74 -35.12 -26.31 2.12
CA ASN A 74 -36.03 -25.18 1.76
C ASN A 74 -35.34 -23.90 1.20
N ASP A 75 -34.85 -23.94 -0.04
CA ASP A 75 -34.18 -22.84 -0.79
C ASP A 75 -32.82 -22.29 -0.22
N LYS A 76 -32.12 -23.06 0.62
CA LYS A 76 -30.86 -22.72 1.31
C LYS A 76 -29.58 -23.02 0.50
N LEU A 77 -29.51 -22.59 -0.76
CA LEU A 77 -28.34 -22.84 -1.61
C LEU A 77 -27.57 -21.53 -1.88
N GLN A 78 -26.73 -21.13 -0.90
CA GLN A 78 -25.73 -20.08 -1.10
C GLN A 78 -24.35 -20.71 -1.25
N SER A 79 -24.04 -21.19 -2.46
CA SER A 79 -22.81 -21.97 -2.72
C SER A 79 -21.54 -21.24 -2.28
N ASP A 80 -21.49 -19.90 -2.33
CA ASP A 80 -20.32 -19.10 -1.90
C ASP A 80 -19.97 -19.27 -0.41
N TYR A 81 -20.91 -19.69 0.43
CA TYR A 81 -20.72 -19.83 1.88
C TYR A 81 -20.57 -21.27 2.36
N HIS A 82 -20.31 -22.22 1.45
CA HIS A 82 -20.14 -23.65 1.79
C HIS A 82 -19.06 -23.90 2.84
N TRP A 83 -18.05 -23.02 2.93
CA TRP A 83 -16.96 -23.06 3.90
C TRP A 83 -17.43 -23.13 5.36
N TRP A 84 -18.57 -22.53 5.70
CA TRP A 84 -19.09 -22.61 7.08
C TRP A 84 -19.50 -24.04 7.43
N GLU A 85 -20.14 -24.77 6.52
CA GLU A 85 -20.47 -26.19 6.74
C GLU A 85 -19.23 -27.07 6.65
N ASP A 86 -18.35 -26.82 5.67
CA ASP A 86 -17.15 -27.64 5.44
C ASP A 86 -16.15 -27.57 6.60
N HIS A 87 -16.07 -26.43 7.30
CA HIS A 87 -15.28 -26.29 8.52
C HIS A 87 -16.06 -26.66 9.80
N GLY A 88 -17.30 -27.15 9.68
CA GLY A 88 -18.07 -27.65 10.83
C GLY A 88 -18.74 -26.57 11.69
N VAL A 89 -18.91 -25.34 11.20
CA VAL A 89 -19.58 -24.27 11.95
C VAL A 89 -21.05 -24.64 12.16
N PRO A 90 -21.55 -24.69 13.42
CA PRO A 90 -22.93 -25.05 13.72
C PRO A 90 -23.97 -24.16 13.00
N ASP A 91 -25.04 -24.80 12.51
CA ASP A 91 -26.19 -24.18 11.83
C ASP A 91 -26.69 -22.87 12.44
N GLN A 92 -26.78 -22.83 13.78
CA GLN A 92 -27.28 -21.67 14.51
C GLN A 92 -26.29 -20.49 14.46
N ILE A 93 -24.99 -20.76 14.36
CA ILE A 93 -23.94 -19.76 14.21
C ILE A 93 -23.93 -19.24 12.78
N GLN A 94 -24.02 -20.13 11.79
CA GLN A 94 -24.12 -19.75 10.37
C GLN A 94 -25.25 -18.74 10.16
N LYS A 95 -26.47 -19.06 10.65
CA LYS A 95 -27.68 -18.22 10.52
C LYS A 95 -27.59 -16.86 11.22
N ASN A 96 -26.56 -16.60 12.00
CA ASN A 96 -26.32 -15.31 12.63
C ASN A 96 -25.09 -14.59 12.06
N THR A 97 -24.58 -15.03 10.91
CA THR A 97 -23.49 -14.39 10.19
C THR A 97 -24.06 -13.60 9.00
N TYR A 98 -23.62 -12.35 8.85
CA TYR A 98 -24.13 -11.42 7.85
C TYR A 98 -22.97 -10.79 7.08
N LEU A 99 -22.85 -11.14 5.80
CA LEU A 99 -21.72 -10.74 4.95
C LEU A 99 -22.16 -9.96 3.74
N SER A 100 -21.33 -9.03 3.33
CA SER A 100 -21.44 -8.31 2.07
C SER A 100 -20.18 -8.50 1.25
N ARG A 101 -20.35 -8.72 -0.05
CA ARG A 101 -19.32 -8.57 -1.07
C ARG A 101 -19.41 -7.13 -1.57
N TYR A 102 -18.81 -6.22 -0.81
CA TYR A 102 -18.95 -4.78 -1.03
C TYR A 102 -18.26 -4.34 -2.33
N VAL A 103 -17.08 -4.89 -2.62
CA VAL A 103 -16.36 -4.74 -3.88
C VAL A 103 -15.86 -6.12 -4.30
N GLU A 104 -16.17 -6.55 -5.52
CA GLU A 104 -15.83 -7.90 -6.01
C GLU A 104 -15.44 -7.85 -7.50
N PRO A 105 -14.18 -7.50 -7.82
CA PRO A 105 -13.67 -7.63 -9.18
C PRO A 105 -13.43 -9.12 -9.51
N ALA A 106 -13.04 -9.41 -10.75
CA ALA A 106 -12.67 -10.77 -11.14
C ALA A 106 -11.51 -11.29 -10.26
N VAL A 107 -11.58 -12.54 -9.82
CA VAL A 107 -10.57 -13.20 -8.96
C VAL A 107 -9.14 -13.07 -9.50
N SER A 108 -8.98 -13.10 -10.84
CA SER A 108 -7.69 -12.90 -11.51
C SER A 108 -7.08 -11.52 -11.30
N ASN A 109 -7.89 -10.52 -11.01
CA ASN A 109 -7.49 -9.12 -10.88
C ASN A 109 -7.24 -8.74 -9.41
N VAL A 110 -7.63 -9.58 -8.45
CA VAL A 110 -7.50 -9.24 -7.03
C VAL A 110 -6.05 -9.32 -6.60
N GLU A 111 -5.50 -8.15 -6.27
CA GLU A 111 -4.18 -7.97 -5.66
C GLU A 111 -4.28 -7.59 -4.18
N HIS A 112 -5.42 -7.03 -3.77
CA HIS A 112 -5.65 -6.56 -2.41
C HIS A 112 -6.92 -7.14 -1.82
N VAL A 113 -6.89 -7.48 -0.53
CA VAL A 113 -8.06 -7.94 0.23
C VAL A 113 -8.34 -6.97 1.36
N VAL A 114 -9.54 -6.38 1.37
CA VAL A 114 -10.07 -5.58 2.48
C VAL A 114 -11.15 -6.38 3.17
N PHE A 115 -11.06 -6.53 4.49
CA PHE A 115 -12.12 -7.14 5.29
C PHE A 115 -12.40 -6.33 6.54
N ILE A 116 -13.66 -5.90 6.71
CA ILE A 116 -14.08 -5.08 7.85
C ILE A 116 -15.17 -5.82 8.62
N ALA A 117 -14.98 -6.04 9.92
CA ALA A 117 -15.90 -6.79 10.77
C ALA A 117 -16.39 -5.96 11.97
N SER A 118 -17.69 -5.66 12.02
CA SER A 118 -18.34 -5.11 13.20
C SER A 118 -18.81 -6.23 14.14
N GLY A 119 -18.65 -6.00 15.46
CA GLY A 119 -18.95 -6.98 16.50
C GLY A 119 -20.31 -6.83 17.20
N GLN A 120 -21.04 -5.73 16.96
CA GLN A 120 -22.36 -5.45 17.54
C GLN A 120 -23.48 -6.10 16.72
N ARG A 121 -24.62 -6.39 17.36
CA ARG A 121 -25.70 -7.12 16.71
C ARG A 121 -26.58 -6.18 15.90
N PHE A 122 -27.17 -6.67 14.82
CA PHE A 122 -28.32 -6.00 14.20
C PHE A 122 -29.43 -5.80 15.25
N GLY A 123 -29.77 -4.55 15.52
CA GLY A 123 -30.84 -4.15 16.44
C GLY A 123 -30.39 -3.71 17.83
N ASP A 124 -29.07 -3.56 18.03
CA ASP A 124 -28.50 -2.72 19.08
C ASP A 124 -28.48 -1.25 18.54
N ILE A 125 -28.65 -0.24 19.40
CA ILE A 125 -28.95 1.19 19.09
C ILE A 125 -27.80 2.01 18.47
N ASP A 126 -26.93 1.37 17.69
CA ASP A 126 -25.59 1.89 17.41
C ASP A 126 -25.17 1.83 15.94
N ASP A 127 -25.05 3.01 15.31
CA ASP A 127 -24.34 3.19 14.04
C ASP A 127 -22.89 2.69 14.13
N ASN A 128 -22.41 1.96 13.11
CA ASN A 128 -21.02 1.54 13.02
C ASN A 128 -20.32 2.21 11.83
N LEU A 129 -19.42 3.17 12.08
CA LEU A 129 -18.69 3.86 11.03
C LEU A 129 -17.53 3.05 10.44
N LEU A 130 -17.27 1.81 10.85
CA LEU A 130 -16.29 0.97 10.14
C LEU A 130 -16.92 0.32 8.91
N THR A 131 -17.99 -0.46 9.12
CA THR A 131 -18.76 -1.08 8.04
C THR A 131 -19.73 -0.11 7.36
N GLY A 132 -20.05 1.01 8.02
CA GLY A 132 -21.00 2.01 7.57
C GLY A 132 -22.46 1.62 7.78
N GLN A 133 -22.72 0.66 8.67
CA GLN A 133 -24.06 0.19 9.00
C GLN A 133 -24.88 1.31 9.65
N GLN A 134 -26.02 1.64 9.03
CA GLN A 134 -27.02 2.60 9.54
C GLN A 134 -28.39 1.96 9.82
N ASP A 135 -28.67 0.78 9.26
CA ASP A 135 -29.94 0.06 9.46
C ASP A 135 -29.82 -0.98 10.58
N GLU A 136 -30.48 -0.71 11.70
CA GLU A 136 -30.52 -1.57 12.88
C GLU A 136 -31.61 -2.64 12.79
N ARG A 137 -32.48 -2.64 11.78
CA ARG A 137 -33.63 -3.55 11.73
C ARG A 137 -33.17 -4.99 11.54
N LYS A 138 -33.49 -5.84 12.50
CA LYS A 138 -33.26 -7.30 12.43
C LYS A 138 -33.75 -7.88 11.10
N PHE A 139 -32.98 -8.80 10.54
CA PHE A 139 -33.41 -9.60 9.39
C PHE A 139 -34.67 -10.38 9.75
N LYS A 140 -35.66 -10.41 8.84
CA LYS A 140 -36.87 -11.22 9.03
C LYS A 140 -36.48 -12.70 9.06
N LYS A 141 -37.27 -13.53 9.74
CA LYS A 141 -36.98 -14.97 9.95
C LYS A 141 -36.64 -15.74 8.67
N ARG A 142 -37.28 -15.40 7.55
CA ARG A 142 -37.11 -16.04 6.23
C ARG A 142 -36.29 -15.20 5.22
N GLU A 143 -35.71 -14.09 5.66
CA GLU A 143 -34.92 -13.23 4.78
C GLU A 143 -33.49 -13.77 4.67
N SER A 144 -33.06 -14.06 3.43
CA SER A 144 -31.73 -14.57 3.10
C SER A 144 -30.74 -13.47 2.72
N SER A 145 -31.22 -12.31 2.28
CA SER A 145 -30.40 -11.15 1.96
C SER A 145 -31.21 -9.86 2.02
N ARG A 146 -30.53 -8.73 2.21
CA ARG A 146 -31.11 -7.38 2.21
C ARG A 146 -30.14 -6.37 1.62
N ASN A 147 -30.67 -5.36 0.93
CA ASN A 147 -29.88 -4.20 0.54
C ASN A 147 -29.85 -3.18 1.68
N LEU A 148 -28.65 -2.78 2.10
CA LEU A 148 -28.42 -1.80 3.16
C LEU A 148 -27.63 -0.61 2.62
N SER A 149 -27.97 0.59 3.11
CA SER A 149 -27.13 1.77 2.91
C SER A 149 -25.83 1.66 3.71
N VAL A 150 -24.74 2.10 3.09
CA VAL A 150 -23.42 2.25 3.70
C VAL A 150 -23.13 3.75 3.81
N SER A 151 -22.92 4.21 5.04
CA SER A 151 -22.59 5.61 5.32
C SER A 151 -21.35 6.05 4.54
N THR A 152 -21.41 7.22 3.91
CA THR A 152 -20.28 7.82 3.19
C THR A 152 -19.16 8.29 4.13
N GLN A 153 -19.44 8.40 5.42
CA GLN A 153 -18.44 8.69 6.45
C GLN A 153 -17.69 7.44 6.93
N SER A 154 -18.11 6.26 6.48
CA SER A 154 -17.55 5.00 6.95
C SER A 154 -16.16 4.72 6.41
N LEU A 155 -15.39 3.93 7.15
CA LEU A 155 -14.12 3.39 6.70
C LEU A 155 -14.28 2.59 5.40
N ALA A 156 -15.30 1.72 5.33
CA ALA A 156 -15.60 0.92 4.14
C ALA A 156 -15.73 1.78 2.88
N TYR A 157 -16.54 2.85 2.94
CA TYR A 157 -16.73 3.76 1.82
C TYR A 157 -15.44 4.53 1.47
N ARG A 158 -14.80 5.11 2.50
CA ARG A 158 -13.71 6.07 2.31
C ARG A 158 -12.40 5.42 1.87
N LEU A 159 -12.18 4.13 2.16
CA LEU A 159 -11.04 3.38 1.60
C LEU A 159 -11.02 3.41 0.07
N PHE A 160 -12.18 3.33 -0.58
CA PHE A 160 -12.27 3.35 -2.05
C PHE A 160 -12.44 4.77 -2.58
N ASN A 161 -13.36 5.54 -1.99
CA ASN A 161 -13.68 6.86 -2.51
C ASN A 161 -12.55 7.90 -2.30
N GLU A 162 -11.68 7.70 -1.31
CA GLU A 162 -10.49 8.54 -1.10
C GLU A 162 -9.22 7.91 -1.70
N GLY A 163 -9.36 6.91 -2.57
CA GLY A 163 -8.27 6.36 -3.37
C GLY A 163 -7.20 5.56 -2.59
N VAL A 164 -7.51 5.05 -1.39
CA VAL A 164 -6.61 4.14 -0.67
C VAL A 164 -6.50 2.81 -1.42
N TYR A 165 -7.63 2.31 -1.91
CA TYR A 165 -7.73 1.09 -2.71
C TYR A 165 -8.51 1.36 -4.00
N SER A 166 -8.14 0.65 -5.06
CA SER A 166 -8.88 0.66 -6.32
C SER A 166 -9.89 -0.48 -6.36
N ALA A 167 -11.13 -0.18 -6.77
CA ALA A 167 -12.17 -1.19 -6.90
C ALA A 167 -11.89 -2.22 -8.02
N ASN A 168 -10.96 -1.93 -8.93
CA ASN A 168 -10.63 -2.80 -10.06
C ASN A 168 -9.74 -4.00 -9.65
N ASN A 169 -8.97 -3.88 -8.58
CA ASN A 169 -8.01 -4.89 -8.13
C ASN A 169 -8.11 -5.24 -6.63
N THR A 170 -9.17 -4.80 -5.95
CA THR A 170 -9.36 -5.03 -4.52
C THR A 170 -10.68 -5.74 -4.26
N PHE A 171 -10.64 -6.88 -3.59
CA PHE A 171 -11.82 -7.49 -3.01
C PHE A 171 -12.12 -6.83 -1.65
N ALA A 172 -13.37 -6.46 -1.39
CA ALA A 172 -13.81 -5.91 -0.11
C ALA A 172 -14.99 -6.69 0.47
N GLY A 173 -14.76 -7.37 1.59
CA GLY A 173 -15.79 -8.05 2.37
C GLY A 173 -16.17 -7.23 3.62
N LEU A 174 -17.47 -7.14 3.92
CA LEU A 174 -17.95 -6.55 5.18
C LEU A 174 -18.71 -7.61 5.98
N ALA A 175 -18.36 -7.78 7.26
CA ALA A 175 -19.14 -8.54 8.22
C ALA A 175 -19.86 -7.58 9.15
N PHE A 176 -21.18 -7.42 8.96
CA PHE A 176 -21.99 -6.45 9.69
C PHE A 176 -22.26 -6.88 11.14
N ASP A 177 -22.37 -8.19 11.38
CA ASP A 177 -22.53 -8.75 12.71
C ASP A 177 -21.73 -10.05 12.77
N ALA A 178 -20.47 -9.95 13.19
CA ALA A 178 -19.56 -11.09 13.24
C ALA A 178 -19.91 -12.09 14.35
N ARG A 179 -20.69 -11.69 15.38
CA ARG A 179 -21.02 -12.45 16.62
C ARG A 179 -19.91 -13.33 17.18
N PHE A 180 -18.66 -12.96 16.96
CA PHE A 180 -17.54 -13.78 17.37
C PHE A 180 -17.45 -13.79 18.91
N ASN A 181 -16.98 -14.89 19.51
CA ASN A 181 -16.59 -14.96 20.94
C ASN A 181 -17.60 -15.48 22.01
N TRP A 182 -18.71 -14.80 22.36
CA TRP A 182 -19.50 -15.19 23.55
C TRP A 182 -20.38 -16.45 23.30
N GLY A 183 -20.08 -17.54 24.01
CA GLY A 183 -20.86 -18.78 24.01
C GLY A 183 -20.35 -19.85 23.06
N PHE A 184 -19.21 -19.62 22.41
CA PHE A 184 -18.57 -20.59 21.52
C PHE A 184 -17.45 -21.35 22.23
N SER A 185 -17.37 -22.67 22.00
CA SER A 185 -16.20 -23.48 22.34
C SER A 185 -14.98 -23.06 21.51
N ASP A 186 -13.78 -23.47 21.92
CA ASP A 186 -12.56 -23.15 21.17
C ASP A 186 -12.55 -23.80 19.77
N SER A 187 -13.12 -25.01 19.64
CA SER A 187 -13.36 -25.65 18.34
C SER A 187 -14.22 -24.76 17.45
N ASN A 188 -15.39 -24.33 17.94
CA ASN A 188 -16.28 -23.47 17.16
C ASN A 188 -15.60 -22.18 16.71
N LYS A 189 -14.74 -21.58 17.54
CA LYS A 189 -13.98 -20.37 17.16
C LYS A 189 -12.98 -20.66 16.04
N SER A 190 -12.23 -21.77 16.14
CA SER A 190 -11.31 -22.22 15.09
C SER A 190 -12.05 -22.44 13.78
N ASP A 191 -13.18 -23.15 13.83
CA ASP A 191 -14.02 -23.46 12.67
C ASP A 191 -14.54 -22.18 12.00
N ILE A 192 -15.00 -21.20 12.78
CA ILE A 192 -15.43 -19.88 12.27
C ILE A 192 -14.26 -19.16 11.59
N VAL A 193 -13.10 -19.08 12.24
CA VAL A 193 -11.92 -18.41 11.65
C VAL A 193 -11.50 -19.10 10.34
N ASN A 194 -11.51 -20.43 10.29
CA ASN A 194 -11.18 -21.21 9.10
C ASN A 194 -12.19 -20.99 7.98
N ALA A 195 -13.48 -20.88 8.30
CA ALA A 195 -14.54 -20.58 7.33
C ALA A 195 -14.36 -19.18 6.71
N TYR A 196 -14.16 -18.15 7.54
CA TYR A 196 -13.88 -16.80 7.05
C TYR A 196 -12.61 -16.75 6.20
N PHE A 197 -11.53 -17.36 6.67
CA PHE A 197 -10.26 -17.38 5.96
C PHE A 197 -10.37 -18.08 4.61
N SER A 198 -11.03 -19.22 4.54
CA SER A 198 -11.23 -19.97 3.28
C SER A 198 -12.11 -19.21 2.31
N TRP A 199 -13.17 -18.55 2.80
CA TRP A 199 -14.01 -17.71 1.98
C TRP A 199 -13.23 -16.52 1.41
N LEU A 200 -12.47 -15.78 2.22
CA LEU A 200 -11.63 -14.68 1.74
C LEU A 200 -10.57 -15.16 0.75
N LYS A 201 -9.91 -16.29 1.03
CA LYS A 201 -8.92 -16.92 0.15
C LYS A 201 -9.49 -17.30 -1.21
N SER A 202 -10.77 -17.67 -1.28
CA SER A 202 -11.41 -18.00 -2.55
C SER A 202 -11.62 -16.81 -3.49
N LYS A 203 -11.35 -15.58 -3.03
CA LYS A 203 -11.58 -14.34 -3.78
C LYS A 203 -10.36 -13.84 -4.56
N PHE A 204 -9.21 -14.50 -4.47
CA PHE A 204 -8.00 -14.09 -5.18
C PHE A 204 -7.15 -15.30 -5.59
N ASN A 205 -6.29 -15.10 -6.58
CA ASN A 205 -5.20 -16.04 -6.87
C ASN A 205 -4.04 -15.79 -5.91
N SER A 206 -3.56 -16.82 -5.22
CA SER A 206 -2.49 -16.71 -4.22
C SER A 206 -1.22 -16.00 -4.72
N SER A 207 -0.87 -16.15 -6.00
CA SER A 207 0.30 -15.52 -6.62
C SER A 207 0.17 -14.00 -6.79
N ASN A 208 -1.04 -13.46 -6.74
CA ASN A 208 -1.33 -12.06 -7.04
C ASN A 208 -1.47 -11.22 -5.76
N LEU A 209 -1.60 -11.84 -4.60
CA LEU A 209 -1.88 -11.14 -3.34
C LEU A 209 -0.68 -10.28 -2.92
N LYS A 210 -0.88 -8.96 -2.92
CA LYS A 210 0.08 -7.95 -2.48
C LYS A 210 -0.22 -7.45 -1.07
N SER A 211 -1.50 -7.23 -0.72
CA SER A 211 -1.86 -6.79 0.63
C SER A 211 -3.20 -7.30 1.15
N VAL A 212 -3.32 -7.33 2.47
CA VAL A 212 -4.51 -7.64 3.23
C VAL A 212 -4.71 -6.56 4.30
N TYR A 213 -5.83 -5.87 4.27
CA TYR A 213 -6.25 -4.94 5.30
C TYR A 213 -7.45 -5.48 6.06
N LEU A 214 -7.28 -5.67 7.37
CA LEU A 214 -8.30 -6.22 8.26
C LEU A 214 -8.69 -5.19 9.30
N ALA A 215 -9.95 -4.78 9.36
CA ALA A 215 -10.44 -3.84 10.37
C ALA A 215 -11.55 -4.49 11.21
N GLY A 216 -11.54 -4.32 12.53
CA GLY A 216 -12.51 -4.98 13.39
C GLY A 216 -12.86 -4.21 14.66
N HIS A 217 -14.15 -4.04 14.93
CA HIS A 217 -14.67 -3.46 16.18
C HIS A 217 -15.18 -4.56 17.13
N SER A 218 -14.95 -4.42 18.43
CA SER A 218 -15.51 -5.31 19.44
C SER A 218 -15.14 -6.79 19.17
N ARG A 219 -16.12 -7.68 19.10
CA ARG A 219 -15.95 -9.09 18.72
C ARG A 219 -15.34 -9.27 17.32
N GLY A 220 -15.66 -8.37 16.38
CA GLY A 220 -15.03 -8.35 15.06
C GLY A 220 -13.53 -8.08 15.13
N GLY A 221 -13.09 -7.27 16.10
CA GLY A 221 -11.68 -7.06 16.40
C GLY A 221 -10.94 -8.36 16.77
N ALA A 222 -11.55 -9.21 17.59
CA ALA A 222 -10.99 -10.50 17.95
C ALA A 222 -10.95 -11.50 16.77
N LEU A 223 -11.89 -11.41 15.83
CA LEU A 223 -11.88 -12.21 14.60
C LEU A 223 -10.72 -11.80 13.68
N VAL A 224 -10.57 -10.50 13.41
CA VAL A 224 -9.54 -10.02 12.47
C VAL A 224 -8.11 -10.27 12.95
N LEU A 225 -7.85 -10.25 14.26
CA LEU A 225 -6.54 -10.65 14.82
C LEU A 225 -6.17 -12.11 14.47
N ARG A 226 -7.15 -13.02 14.54
CA ARG A 226 -6.91 -14.44 14.19
C ARG A 226 -6.79 -14.65 12.68
N LEU A 227 -7.56 -13.91 11.88
CA LEU A 227 -7.42 -13.91 10.43
C LEU A 227 -6.03 -13.40 10.01
N ALA A 228 -5.54 -12.33 10.64
CA ALA A 228 -4.22 -11.77 10.37
C ALA A 228 -3.11 -12.82 10.55
N LYS A 229 -3.16 -13.61 11.64
CA LYS A 229 -2.20 -14.69 11.88
C LYS A 229 -2.22 -15.73 10.76
N LYS A 230 -3.40 -16.14 10.28
CA LYS A 230 -3.50 -17.09 9.16
C LYS A 230 -2.96 -16.51 7.86
N PHE A 231 -3.26 -15.25 7.56
CA PHE A 231 -2.72 -14.58 6.37
C PHE A 231 -1.20 -14.47 6.41
N GLN A 232 -0.60 -14.13 7.55
CA GLN A 232 0.86 -14.10 7.66
C GLN A 232 1.51 -15.48 7.51
N GLN A 233 0.89 -16.53 8.05
CA GLN A 233 1.41 -17.89 7.95
C GLN A 233 1.37 -18.43 6.53
N GLU A 234 0.32 -18.11 5.77
CA GLU A 234 0.13 -18.65 4.41
C GLU A 234 0.68 -17.73 3.31
N PHE A 235 0.74 -16.42 3.57
CA PHE A 235 1.20 -15.39 2.63
C PHE A 235 2.27 -14.50 3.28
N PRO A 236 3.45 -15.05 3.63
CA PRO A 236 4.47 -14.33 4.40
C PRO A 236 5.06 -13.10 3.69
N ASN A 237 4.88 -12.99 2.37
CA ASN A 237 5.35 -11.85 1.58
C ASN A 237 4.28 -10.76 1.41
N ALA A 238 3.00 -11.06 1.67
CA ALA A 238 1.93 -10.08 1.53
C ALA A 238 1.96 -9.07 2.69
N VAL A 239 1.66 -7.81 2.38
CA VAL A 239 1.51 -6.77 3.39
C VAL A 239 0.22 -6.98 4.17
N VAL A 240 0.30 -7.24 5.47
CA VAL A 240 -0.88 -7.43 6.32
C VAL A 240 -1.00 -6.27 7.31
N ILE A 241 -2.08 -5.50 7.21
CA ILE A 241 -2.38 -4.37 8.09
C ILE A 241 -3.66 -4.65 8.86
N VAL A 242 -3.62 -4.52 10.18
CA VAL A 242 -4.75 -4.80 11.06
C VAL A 242 -5.11 -3.55 11.84
N HIS A 243 -6.39 -3.17 11.81
CA HIS A 243 -6.97 -2.16 12.67
C HIS A 243 -8.01 -2.76 13.59
N THR A 244 -7.80 -2.66 14.88
CA THR A 244 -8.79 -3.07 15.87
C THR A 244 -9.39 -1.85 16.57
N PHE A 245 -10.61 -1.97 17.06
CA PHE A 245 -11.31 -0.90 17.75
C PHE A 245 -12.05 -1.53 18.91
N ASP A 246 -11.62 -1.25 20.14
CA ASP A 246 -12.11 -1.91 21.35
C ASP A 246 -12.26 -3.44 21.17
N PRO A 247 -11.21 -4.19 20.78
CA PRO A 247 -11.37 -5.63 20.58
C PRO A 247 -11.66 -6.31 21.91
N VAL A 248 -12.61 -7.24 21.92
CA VAL A 248 -13.03 -7.97 23.14
C VAL A 248 -12.65 -9.45 23.05
N PRO A 249 -11.36 -9.85 23.12
CA PRO A 249 -10.98 -11.22 23.46
C PRO A 249 -11.22 -11.45 24.97
N ASN A 250 -11.66 -12.65 25.35
CA ASN A 250 -11.87 -13.01 26.77
C ASN A 250 -10.69 -13.82 27.36
N LYS A 251 -10.68 -13.98 28.70
CA LYS A 251 -9.66 -14.71 29.50
C LYS A 251 -9.44 -16.18 29.15
N SER A 252 -10.35 -16.80 28.40
CA SER A 252 -10.18 -18.17 27.92
C SER A 252 -9.32 -18.23 26.65
N HIS A 253 -8.85 -17.10 26.12
CA HIS A 253 -8.02 -17.05 24.91
C HIS A 253 -6.53 -16.89 25.20
N GLY A 254 -5.96 -17.87 25.91
CA GLY A 254 -4.51 -17.91 26.15
C GLY A 254 -3.68 -17.85 24.86
N GLU A 255 -4.25 -18.23 23.71
CA GLU A 255 -3.56 -18.17 22.42
C GLU A 255 -3.20 -16.75 21.98
N LEU A 256 -3.98 -15.73 22.37
CA LEU A 256 -3.64 -14.32 22.11
C LEU A 256 -2.64 -13.76 23.14
N GLY A 257 -2.07 -14.62 23.99
CA GLY A 257 -1.25 -14.24 25.13
C GLY A 257 -2.05 -13.59 26.24
N VAL A 258 -3.37 -13.86 26.33
CA VAL A 258 -4.27 -13.35 27.38
C VAL A 258 -4.08 -14.17 28.65
N PHE A 259 -3.40 -13.62 29.65
CA PHE A 259 -3.12 -14.34 30.90
C PHE A 259 -4.21 -14.06 31.95
N ASN A 260 -4.75 -15.13 32.58
CA ASN A 260 -5.81 -15.04 33.62
C ASN A 260 -5.31 -14.50 34.97
N SER A 261 -4.01 -14.37 35.13
CA SER A 261 -3.38 -13.79 36.29
C SER A 261 -3.26 -12.29 36.06
N SER A 262 -3.68 -11.49 37.03
CA SER A 262 -3.47 -10.04 37.10
C SER A 262 -1.97 -9.70 37.24
N ILE A 263 -1.12 -10.27 36.38
CA ILE A 263 0.34 -10.20 36.41
C ILE A 263 0.75 -8.77 36.12
N ASP A 264 1.26 -8.12 37.16
CA ASP A 264 2.07 -6.91 37.15
C ASP A 264 1.45 -5.72 36.41
N ASN A 265 0.29 -5.23 36.83
CA ASN A 265 0.06 -3.78 36.71
C ASN A 265 1.28 -3.11 37.36
N PRO A 266 2.12 -2.33 36.65
CA PRO A 266 3.48 -2.06 37.09
C PRO A 266 3.50 -1.51 38.52
N SER A 267 3.94 -2.34 39.46
CA SER A 267 4.43 -1.95 40.77
C SER A 267 5.85 -2.53 40.83
N ALA A 268 6.92 -1.84 41.22
CA ALA A 268 7.03 -0.74 42.14
C ALA A 268 8.29 0.12 41.84
N GLY A 269 8.33 0.78 40.68
CA GLY A 269 9.40 1.73 40.31
C GLY A 269 8.92 3.11 39.88
N TYR A 270 7.61 3.28 39.67
CA TYR A 270 7.00 4.54 39.25
C TYR A 270 6.31 5.22 40.44
N PRO A 271 6.24 6.57 40.47
CA PRO A 271 5.77 7.30 41.64
C PRO A 271 4.41 6.77 42.11
N ARG A 272 4.33 6.42 43.39
CA ARG A 272 3.15 5.90 44.07
C ARG A 272 2.02 6.93 44.13
N ASP A 273 1.36 7.15 42.99
CA ASP A 273 0.01 7.72 42.96
C ASP A 273 -1.03 6.63 42.61
N THR A 274 -0.68 5.37 42.91
CA THR A 274 -1.46 4.16 42.67
C THR A 274 -2.56 3.89 43.70
N ALA A 275 -2.85 4.84 44.61
CA ALA A 275 -3.90 4.69 45.63
C ALA A 275 -5.32 4.51 45.05
N LEU A 276 -5.53 4.79 43.76
CA LEU A 276 -6.82 4.63 43.08
C LEU A 276 -6.98 3.32 42.28
N LEU A 277 -5.90 2.59 42.01
CA LEU A 277 -5.93 1.33 41.25
C LEU A 277 -5.94 0.09 42.16
N GLU A 278 -5.40 0.18 43.37
CA GLU A 278 -5.32 -0.95 44.30
C GLU A 278 -6.63 -1.26 45.02
N ASN A 279 -7.59 -0.33 45.06
CA ASN A 279 -8.73 -0.42 45.98
C ASN A 279 -10.09 -0.83 45.38
N LYS A 280 -10.17 -1.17 44.07
CA LYS A 280 -11.40 -1.69 43.46
C LYS A 280 -11.04 -2.73 42.39
N GLY A 281 -11.29 -4.00 42.66
CA GLY A 281 -10.86 -5.14 41.84
C GLY A 281 -11.32 -5.11 40.38
N ASN A 282 -10.52 -4.50 39.51
CA ASN A 282 -10.79 -4.32 38.08
C ASN A 282 -9.88 -5.23 37.22
N TRP A 283 -10.47 -6.06 36.33
CA TRP A 283 -9.76 -7.08 35.53
C TRP A 283 -9.43 -6.62 34.10
N ALA A 284 -8.31 -5.92 33.89
CA ALA A 284 -7.73 -5.74 32.54
C ALA A 284 -6.88 -6.96 32.16
N TRP A 285 -7.01 -7.49 30.94
CA TRP A 285 -6.22 -8.63 30.50
C TRP A 285 -5.05 -8.18 29.61
N ARG A 286 -3.84 -8.64 29.88
CA ARG A 286 -2.69 -8.37 29.02
C ARG A 286 -2.63 -9.37 27.89
N SER A 287 -2.36 -8.94 26.66
CA SER A 287 -1.99 -9.81 25.53
C SER A 287 -0.50 -9.66 25.21
N ASN A 288 0.13 -10.69 24.64
CA ASN A 288 1.49 -10.62 24.13
C ASN A 288 1.48 -10.90 22.62
N PHE A 289 1.20 -9.86 21.83
CA PHE A 289 1.19 -9.96 20.38
C PHE A 289 2.57 -10.20 19.78
N ARG A 290 3.65 -9.85 20.49
CA ARG A 290 5.03 -10.11 20.05
C ARG A 290 5.30 -11.61 20.00
N THR A 291 4.74 -12.41 20.90
CA THR A 291 4.79 -13.88 20.85
C THR A 291 3.70 -14.47 19.94
N TYR A 292 2.52 -13.85 19.87
CA TYR A 292 1.43 -14.40 19.06
C TYR A 292 1.73 -14.42 17.56
N TYR A 293 2.31 -13.34 17.04
CA TYR A 293 2.73 -13.21 15.65
C TYR A 293 4.23 -13.53 15.56
N GLU A 294 4.54 -14.82 15.40
CA GLU A 294 5.92 -15.36 15.30
C GLU A 294 6.68 -14.82 14.08
N HIS A 295 5.95 -14.39 13.04
CA HIS A 295 6.49 -13.74 11.84
C HIS A 295 5.94 -12.31 11.78
N LYS A 296 6.78 -11.29 11.57
CA LYS A 296 6.34 -9.88 11.51
C LYS A 296 6.72 -9.17 10.22
N LYS A 297 7.17 -9.95 9.25
CA LYS A 297 7.45 -9.49 7.88
C LYS A 297 6.21 -8.85 7.29
N ASN A 298 6.38 -7.63 6.78
CA ASN A 298 5.33 -6.86 6.12
C ASN A 298 4.03 -6.72 6.93
N PHE A 299 4.12 -6.63 8.26
CA PHE A 299 2.95 -6.68 9.14
C PHE A 299 2.81 -5.46 10.03
N SER A 300 1.59 -4.94 10.17
CA SER A 300 1.30 -3.82 11.07
C SER A 300 -0.03 -4.01 11.78
N VAL A 301 -0.10 -3.65 13.05
CA VAL A 301 -1.32 -3.68 13.86
C VAL A 301 -1.49 -2.32 14.51
N PHE A 302 -2.67 -1.71 14.39
CA PHE A 302 -3.02 -0.47 15.08
C PHE A 302 -4.34 -0.56 15.83
N ASN A 303 -4.43 0.32 16.83
CA ASN A 303 -5.55 0.58 17.74
C ASN A 303 -6.06 -0.64 18.54
N MET A 304 -5.80 -0.66 19.84
CA MET A 304 -6.46 -1.44 20.90
C MET A 304 -6.31 -0.64 22.21
N LEU A 305 -7.33 -0.46 23.05
CA LEU A 305 -7.30 0.46 24.22
C LEU A 305 -7.57 -0.29 25.53
N ILE A 306 -7.08 0.11 26.73
CA ILE A 306 -6.74 1.43 27.32
C ILE A 306 -5.26 1.83 27.18
N GLY A 307 -4.98 3.02 26.62
CA GLY A 307 -3.78 3.81 26.94
C GLY A 307 -3.03 4.51 25.80
N GLY A 308 -2.55 3.80 24.77
CA GLY A 308 -1.50 4.35 23.87
C GLY A 308 -1.83 4.33 22.37
N GLN A 309 -1.27 5.30 21.65
CA GLN A 309 -1.13 5.24 20.19
C GLN A 309 0.00 4.25 19.87
N ILE A 310 -0.31 3.18 19.14
CA ILE A 310 0.72 2.27 18.63
C ILE A 310 1.28 2.92 17.36
N PHE A 311 2.49 3.47 17.46
CA PHE A 311 3.29 3.72 16.27
C PHE A 311 3.98 2.42 15.90
N GLY A 312 3.52 1.78 14.82
CA GLY A 312 4.26 0.76 14.10
C GLY A 312 4.43 -0.57 14.84
N LEU A 313 3.80 -1.61 14.28
CA LEU A 313 4.26 -3.01 14.37
C LEU A 313 3.94 -3.67 15.71
N ALA A 314 3.82 -4.99 15.71
CA ALA A 314 3.51 -5.78 16.91
C ALA A 314 4.71 -5.82 17.90
N GLN A 315 5.17 -4.66 18.35
CA GLN A 315 6.29 -4.45 19.27
C GLN A 315 5.78 -4.29 20.71
N GLU A 316 4.95 -5.23 21.14
CA GLU A 316 4.42 -5.32 22.52
C GLU A 316 3.29 -4.36 22.90
N THR A 317 2.10 -4.55 22.34
CA THR A 317 0.88 -4.07 23.01
C THR A 317 0.51 -5.01 24.15
N ARG A 318 0.69 -4.54 25.40
CA ARG A 318 0.49 -5.32 26.64
C ARG A 318 -0.88 -5.16 27.29
N ALA A 319 -1.89 -4.56 26.66
CA ALA A 319 -3.20 -4.34 27.30
C ALA A 319 -4.38 -4.56 26.33
N VAL A 320 -5.35 -5.34 26.80
CA VAL A 320 -6.69 -5.49 26.21
C VAL A 320 -7.73 -5.26 27.31
N THR A 321 -8.85 -4.65 26.94
CA THR A 321 -9.84 -4.04 27.83
C THR A 321 -10.48 -4.96 28.89
N ILE A 322 -11.07 -4.27 29.87
CA ILE A 322 -11.51 -4.72 31.19
C ILE A 322 -12.84 -5.47 31.16
N ASP A 323 -13.00 -6.49 32.00
CA ASP A 323 -14.29 -7.05 32.44
C ASP A 323 -14.48 -6.66 33.93
N THR A 324 -15.63 -6.11 34.34
CA THR A 324 -15.97 -5.92 35.76
C THR A 324 -17.29 -6.60 36.07
N GLY A 325 -17.20 -7.85 36.51
CA GLY A 325 -18.33 -8.64 36.99
C GLY A 325 -18.78 -8.28 38.42
N TYR A 326 -20.11 -8.10 38.53
CA TYR A 326 -21.01 -8.27 39.70
C TYR A 326 -21.13 -7.20 40.79
N ALA A 327 -22.33 -6.60 40.88
CA ALA A 327 -23.27 -6.80 41.99
C ALA A 327 -24.73 -6.59 41.52
N GLN A 328 -25.65 -7.45 41.96
CA GLN A 328 -27.08 -7.31 41.74
C GLN A 328 -27.66 -6.21 42.65
N GLY A 329 -28.56 -5.40 42.10
CA GLY A 329 -29.40 -4.48 42.88
C GLY A 329 -29.41 -3.09 42.28
N GLU A 330 -30.53 -2.77 41.62
CA GLU A 330 -30.95 -1.44 41.20
C GLU A 330 -30.06 -0.74 40.13
N ASP A 331 -30.48 -0.90 38.88
CA ASP A 331 -30.22 -0.01 37.75
C ASP A 331 -28.77 0.45 37.51
N LEU A 332 -27.85 -0.52 37.43
CA LEU A 332 -26.47 -0.33 37.00
C LEU A 332 -26.14 -1.27 35.85
N GLY A 333 -26.33 -0.74 34.64
CA GLY A 333 -26.00 -1.36 33.37
C GLY A 333 -24.53 -1.77 33.24
N TRP A 334 -24.33 -2.71 32.33
CA TRP A 334 -23.11 -3.36 31.96
C TRP A 334 -22.10 -2.36 31.38
N TYR A 335 -20.86 -2.41 31.90
CA TYR A 335 -19.64 -1.76 31.40
C TYR A 335 -19.34 -0.31 31.85
N PHE A 336 -18.20 -0.13 32.54
CA PHE A 336 -17.63 1.17 32.90
C PHE A 336 -16.15 1.22 32.44
N GLN A 337 -15.81 2.11 31.50
CA GLN A 337 -14.41 2.40 31.14
C GLN A 337 -13.99 3.77 31.70
N ARG A 338 -12.77 3.86 32.25
CA ARG A 338 -12.15 5.14 32.64
C ARG A 338 -10.81 5.33 31.92
N TRP A 339 -10.58 6.54 31.42
CA TRP A 339 -9.45 6.90 30.57
C TRP A 339 -8.25 7.38 31.38
N TYR A 340 -7.04 7.03 30.94
CA TYR A 340 -5.79 7.59 31.47
C TYR A 340 -5.05 8.36 30.38
N ASN A 341 -4.62 9.58 30.70
CA ASN A 341 -3.77 10.39 29.84
C ASN A 341 -2.32 9.90 29.97
N MET A 342 -1.70 9.39 28.90
CA MET A 342 -0.32 8.88 28.94
C MET A 342 0.74 9.97 29.25
N LEU A 343 0.43 11.26 29.01
CA LEU A 343 1.29 12.38 29.46
C LEU A 343 1.37 12.45 30.98
N SER A 344 0.30 12.05 31.68
CA SER A 344 0.28 11.94 33.14
C SER A 344 0.97 10.68 33.68
N LEU A 345 1.44 9.80 32.78
CA LEU A 345 2.16 8.55 33.09
C LEU A 345 3.65 8.60 32.70
N GLY A 346 4.16 9.75 32.24
CA GLY A 346 5.59 9.96 31.98
C GLY A 346 6.11 9.52 30.61
N PHE A 347 5.24 9.24 29.64
CA PHE A 347 5.66 8.94 28.26
C PHE A 347 5.99 10.23 27.48
N PRO A 348 7.08 10.26 26.70
CA PRO A 348 7.47 11.46 25.95
C PRO A 348 6.42 11.81 24.88
N PRO A 349 6.19 13.10 24.59
CA PRO A 349 5.27 13.53 23.55
C PRO A 349 5.74 13.07 22.17
N VAL A 350 4.82 12.54 21.35
CA VAL A 350 5.06 12.36 19.92
C VAL A 350 5.03 13.75 19.27
N PRO A 351 6.10 14.21 18.60
CA PRO A 351 6.09 15.51 17.94
C PRO A 351 5.32 15.39 16.62
N SER A 352 4.00 15.61 16.66
CA SER A 352 3.16 16.13 15.55
C SER A 352 1.65 16.03 15.78
N LEU A 353 1.15 15.36 16.83
CA LEU A 353 -0.30 15.22 17.04
C LEU A 353 -0.78 15.94 18.31
N PRO A 354 -1.83 16.77 18.24
CA PRO A 354 -2.43 17.34 19.44
C PRO A 354 -3.06 16.23 20.30
N PRO A 355 -2.93 16.29 21.64
CA PRO A 355 -3.60 15.35 22.52
C PRO A 355 -5.11 15.41 22.31
N LEU A 356 -5.78 14.25 22.34
CA LEU A 356 -7.23 14.15 22.25
C LEU A 356 -7.89 14.95 23.40
N PRO A 357 -8.79 15.92 23.14
CA PRO A 357 -9.67 16.45 24.17
C PRO A 357 -10.58 15.33 24.69
N GLY A 358 -10.89 15.34 25.99
CA GLY A 358 -11.62 14.28 26.67
C GLY A 358 -12.93 13.88 25.99
N PHE A 359 -13.05 12.62 25.60
CA PHE A 359 -14.28 12.03 25.10
C PHE A 359 -15.24 11.75 26.26
N GLN A 360 -16.44 12.32 26.19
CA GLN A 360 -17.54 12.08 27.15
C GLN A 360 -18.86 11.85 26.41
N SER A 361 -19.06 10.61 25.93
CA SER A 361 -20.39 9.98 25.88
C SER A 361 -20.22 8.48 25.61
N GLN A 362 -21.03 7.69 26.32
CA GLN A 362 -21.24 6.25 26.16
C GLN A 362 -22.67 6.07 25.63
N ASP A 363 -22.94 5.02 24.87
CA ASP A 363 -24.33 4.62 24.63
C ASP A 363 -24.97 3.99 25.89
N GLY A 364 -26.27 3.71 25.83
CA GLY A 364 -27.03 3.07 26.93
C GLY A 364 -26.54 1.66 27.31
N ASP A 365 -25.58 1.15 26.55
CA ASP A 365 -24.96 -0.15 26.59
C ASP A 365 -23.47 -0.06 27.02
N GLY A 366 -23.01 1.14 27.38
CA GLY A 366 -21.69 1.40 27.96
C GLY A 366 -20.53 1.40 26.95
N HIS A 367 -20.77 1.21 25.65
CA HIS A 367 -19.70 1.24 24.66
C HIS A 367 -19.18 2.66 24.43
N THR A 368 -17.89 2.75 24.18
CA THR A 368 -17.24 3.98 23.76
C THR A 368 -17.54 4.26 22.30
N GLU A 369 -17.83 5.51 21.94
CA GLU A 369 -18.07 5.96 20.55
C GLU A 369 -16.89 5.78 19.56
N ILE A 370 -15.84 5.02 19.89
CA ILE A 370 -14.62 4.89 19.10
C ILE A 370 -14.94 4.47 17.66
N ALA A 371 -15.75 3.43 17.45
CA ALA A 371 -16.13 3.01 16.10
C ALA A 371 -17.27 3.85 15.47
N LYS A 372 -17.73 4.91 16.15
CA LYS A 372 -18.83 5.79 15.75
C LYS A 372 -18.36 7.21 15.38
N THR A 373 -17.08 7.53 15.54
CA THR A 373 -16.58 8.88 15.21
C THR A 373 -15.82 8.92 13.88
N THR A 374 -16.06 9.97 13.12
CA THR A 374 -15.28 10.29 11.91
C THR A 374 -13.79 10.47 12.22
N ARG A 375 -13.43 10.88 13.44
CA ARG A 375 -12.03 11.02 13.87
C ARG A 375 -11.31 9.67 13.88
N THR A 376 -11.93 8.64 14.44
CA THR A 376 -11.38 7.28 14.41
C THR A 376 -11.18 6.78 12.99
N VAL A 377 -12.16 7.03 12.10
CA VAL A 377 -12.05 6.69 10.69
C VAL A 377 -10.90 7.45 10.01
N ASN A 378 -10.73 8.75 10.30
CA ASN A 378 -9.61 9.53 9.77
C ASN A 378 -8.26 8.94 10.18
N HIS A 379 -8.07 8.61 11.46
CA HIS A 379 -6.82 8.01 11.95
C HIS A 379 -6.56 6.66 11.27
N ALA A 380 -7.60 5.83 11.12
CA ALA A 380 -7.48 4.56 10.43
C ALA A 380 -7.09 4.75 8.95
N LEU A 381 -7.66 5.73 8.25
CA LEU A 381 -7.32 6.05 6.86
C LEU A 381 -5.88 6.57 6.73
N GLU A 382 -5.43 7.40 7.66
CA GLU A 382 -4.04 7.90 7.68
C GLU A 382 -3.05 6.75 7.87
N HIS A 383 -3.26 5.90 8.88
CA HIS A 383 -2.35 4.77 9.15
C HIS A 383 -2.32 3.76 8.00
N VAL A 384 -3.46 3.40 7.43
CA VAL A 384 -3.49 2.41 6.34
C VAL A 384 -2.83 2.97 5.08
N ARG A 385 -3.04 4.24 4.73
CA ARG A 385 -2.36 4.88 3.59
C ARG A 385 -0.86 4.89 3.79
N ASP A 386 -0.42 5.36 4.96
CA ASP A 386 0.99 5.46 5.31
C ASP A 386 1.67 4.09 5.24
N ARG A 387 1.12 3.06 5.90
CA ARG A 387 1.74 1.74 5.90
C ARG A 387 1.65 1.00 4.59
N LEU A 388 0.56 1.14 3.83
CA LEU A 388 0.51 0.57 2.48
C LEU A 388 1.60 1.18 1.60
N ASN A 389 1.72 2.50 1.61
CA ASN A 389 2.75 3.20 0.85
C ASN A 389 4.16 2.75 1.26
N VAL A 390 4.42 2.67 2.56
CA VAL A 390 5.75 2.28 3.06
C VAL A 390 6.09 0.83 2.74
N LEU A 391 5.16 -0.10 3.00
CA LEU A 391 5.47 -1.54 2.92
C LEU A 391 5.40 -2.08 1.50
N LEU A 392 4.49 -1.58 0.65
CA LEU A 392 4.41 -2.04 -0.75
C LEU A 392 5.53 -1.47 -1.62
N ASN A 393 6.06 -0.30 -1.26
CA ASN A 393 7.12 0.37 -2.01
C ASN A 393 8.50 0.25 -1.30
N ASN A 394 8.65 -0.69 -0.36
CA ASN A 394 9.94 -0.94 0.29
C ASN A 394 10.89 -1.67 -0.68
N ILE A 395 11.91 -0.96 -1.17
CA ILE A 395 12.92 -1.48 -2.09
C ILE A 395 14.15 -2.06 -1.37
N ALA A 396 14.25 -1.92 -0.04
CA ALA A 396 15.37 -2.44 0.75
C ALA A 396 15.60 -3.96 0.59
N PRO A 397 14.57 -4.83 0.49
CA PRO A 397 14.77 -6.28 0.34
C PRO A 397 15.44 -6.69 -0.98
N ALA A 398 15.45 -5.81 -1.99
CA ALA A 398 16.17 -6.04 -3.24
C ALA A 398 17.67 -5.73 -3.16
N ALA A 399 18.14 -5.13 -2.05
CA ALA A 399 19.54 -4.81 -1.83
C ALA A 399 20.33 -5.97 -1.23
N THR A 400 21.63 -5.99 -1.48
CA THR A 400 22.59 -6.77 -0.68
C THR A 400 23.00 -5.96 0.56
N ALA A 401 22.80 -6.54 1.74
CA ALA A 401 23.24 -5.95 3.01
C ALA A 401 24.68 -6.34 3.36
N SER A 402 25.46 -5.39 3.88
CA SER A 402 26.85 -5.58 4.31
C SER A 402 27.22 -4.60 5.43
N ALA A 403 28.28 -4.87 6.17
CA ALA A 403 28.78 -3.99 7.22
C ALA A 403 30.32 -3.96 7.24
N SER A 404 30.91 -2.96 7.91
CA SER A 404 32.35 -2.94 8.21
C SER A 404 32.75 -4.05 9.17
N SER A 405 31.92 -4.32 10.17
CA SER A 405 32.07 -5.42 11.12
C SER A 405 30.71 -5.95 11.55
N SER A 406 30.68 -7.12 12.18
CA SER A 406 29.46 -7.64 12.80
C SER A 406 29.86 -8.46 14.01
N TYR A 407 29.37 -8.07 15.18
CA TYR A 407 29.71 -8.76 16.41
C TYR A 407 29.21 -10.20 16.40
N CYS A 408 30.11 -11.13 16.71
CA CYS A 408 29.73 -12.48 17.10
C CYS A 408 30.36 -12.83 18.44
N GLU A 409 29.57 -13.44 19.31
CA GLU A 409 30.10 -13.98 20.57
C GLU A 409 31.17 -15.05 20.32
N PRO A 410 32.17 -15.20 21.21
CA PRO A 410 33.22 -16.21 21.07
C PRO A 410 32.72 -17.66 20.97
N SER A 411 31.51 -17.92 21.48
CA SER A 411 30.83 -19.21 21.38
C SER A 411 30.40 -19.56 19.95
N GLY A 412 30.29 -18.56 19.07
CA GLY A 412 29.72 -18.67 17.73
C GLY A 412 28.19 -18.83 17.71
N LEU A 413 27.52 -18.85 18.88
CA LEU A 413 26.08 -19.10 18.97
C LEU A 413 25.23 -17.85 18.71
N ASN A 414 25.75 -16.66 19.03
CA ASN A 414 25.06 -15.38 18.84
C ASN A 414 25.89 -14.50 17.90
N CYS A 415 25.75 -14.71 16.59
CA CYS A 415 26.37 -13.88 15.58
C CYS A 415 25.35 -12.91 14.98
N TYR A 416 25.53 -11.61 15.23
CA TYR A 416 24.74 -10.58 14.58
C TYR A 416 25.09 -10.53 13.08
N SER A 417 24.14 -10.08 12.26
CA SER A 417 24.30 -10.13 10.80
C SER A 417 23.71 -8.90 10.13
N PRO A 418 24.40 -8.31 9.13
CA PRO A 418 23.84 -7.22 8.35
C PRO A 418 22.61 -7.66 7.55
N LEU A 419 22.43 -8.96 7.30
CA LEU A 419 21.26 -9.50 6.60
C LEU A 419 19.94 -9.28 7.35
N ARG A 420 19.99 -8.89 8.63
CA ARG A 420 18.79 -8.56 9.40
C ARG A 420 18.18 -7.23 8.99
N ILE A 421 18.97 -6.29 8.48
CA ILE A 421 18.52 -4.91 8.31
C ILE A 421 17.60 -4.68 7.11
N ASN A 422 17.38 -5.68 6.27
CA ASN A 422 16.49 -5.57 5.11
C ASN A 422 15.69 -6.85 4.87
N ASP A 423 15.42 -7.61 5.94
CA ASP A 423 14.71 -8.87 5.83
C ASP A 423 13.20 -8.70 5.98
N THR A 424 12.72 -7.45 6.10
CA THR A 424 11.33 -7.01 6.34
C THR A 424 10.79 -7.32 7.72
N ASP A 425 11.56 -7.95 8.62
CA ASP A 425 11.16 -8.15 10.00
C ASP A 425 11.39 -6.88 10.81
N LEU A 426 10.29 -6.24 11.17
CA LEU A 426 10.34 -4.97 11.87
C LEU A 426 10.40 -5.17 13.40
N ASP A 427 10.81 -6.32 13.92
CA ASP A 427 10.95 -6.57 15.36
C ASP A 427 12.19 -5.89 15.95
N THR A 428 11.97 -4.99 16.92
CA THR A 428 13.02 -4.21 17.60
C THR A 428 13.67 -4.92 18.79
N ARG A 429 13.46 -6.22 18.98
CA ARG A 429 14.17 -6.97 20.03
C ARG A 429 15.68 -6.86 19.87
N VAL A 430 16.38 -6.76 20.99
CA VAL A 430 17.83 -6.92 21.03
C VAL A 430 18.17 -8.39 20.77
N GLY A 431 19.11 -8.65 19.86
CA GLY A 431 19.65 -9.99 19.64
C GLY A 431 20.05 -10.26 18.20
N ALA A 432 20.93 -11.25 18.02
CA ALA A 432 21.47 -11.68 16.73
C ALA A 432 20.39 -12.16 15.73
N ASP A 433 19.25 -12.64 16.24
CA ASP A 433 18.11 -13.05 15.42
C ASP A 433 17.34 -11.89 14.80
N PHE A 434 17.48 -10.67 15.34
CA PHE A 434 16.63 -9.53 15.00
C PHE A 434 17.40 -8.32 14.48
N SER A 435 18.74 -8.30 14.62
CA SER A 435 19.51 -7.09 14.39
C SER A 435 20.93 -7.36 13.90
N TRP A 436 21.50 -6.29 13.33
CA TRP A 436 22.93 -6.10 13.17
C TRP A 436 23.47 -5.27 14.35
N THR A 437 24.70 -5.56 14.76
CA THR A 437 25.51 -4.69 15.62
C THR A 437 26.99 -4.80 15.24
N ASN A 438 27.74 -3.71 15.37
CA ASN A 438 29.18 -3.67 15.10
C ASN A 438 30.05 -4.37 16.17
N GLU A 439 31.31 -4.66 15.84
CA GLU A 439 32.35 -5.04 16.81
C GLU A 439 32.88 -3.84 17.61
N VAL A 440 33.51 -4.10 18.77
CA VAL A 440 33.97 -3.08 19.73
C VAL A 440 35.18 -2.25 19.24
N ASP A 441 35.81 -2.65 18.13
CA ASP A 441 37.20 -2.31 17.85
C ASP A 441 37.45 -1.17 16.84
N SER A 442 36.47 -0.33 16.49
CA SER A 442 36.79 0.83 15.63
C SER A 442 36.02 2.12 15.90
N ALA A 443 36.65 3.23 15.49
CA ALA A 443 36.01 4.53 15.42
C ALA A 443 35.18 4.62 14.12
N SER A 444 33.86 4.74 14.29
CA SER A 444 32.84 4.88 13.23
C SER A 444 32.67 3.64 12.34
N GLU A 445 31.73 2.79 12.73
CA GLU A 445 31.32 1.58 12.02
C GLU A 445 30.15 1.88 11.07
N TRP A 446 29.97 1.08 10.02
CA TRP A 446 28.86 1.25 9.08
C TRP A 446 28.14 -0.04 8.75
N VAL A 447 26.86 0.10 8.45
CA VAL A 447 26.02 -0.92 7.83
C VAL A 447 25.40 -0.34 6.56
N LYS A 448 25.28 -1.13 5.50
CA LYS A 448 25.00 -0.65 4.13
C LYS A 448 24.09 -1.58 3.36
N LEU A 449 23.20 -0.97 2.58
CA LEU A 449 22.42 -1.59 1.50
C LEU A 449 23.02 -1.19 0.14
N THR A 450 23.20 -2.16 -0.75
CA THR A 450 23.67 -1.95 -2.12
C THR A 450 22.72 -2.61 -3.12
N TRP A 451 22.19 -1.83 -4.05
CA TRP A 451 21.33 -2.30 -5.14
C TRP A 451 22.16 -2.59 -6.40
N PRO A 452 21.73 -3.56 -7.24
CA PRO A 452 22.39 -3.87 -8.51
C PRO A 452 22.28 -2.74 -9.53
N GLU A 453 21.22 -1.92 -9.44
CA GLU A 453 20.90 -0.83 -10.36
C GLU A 453 20.58 0.45 -9.58
N LEU A 454 20.49 1.58 -10.29
CA LEU A 454 20.13 2.86 -9.67
C LEU A 454 18.69 2.80 -9.16
N ILE A 455 18.50 3.22 -7.91
CA ILE A 455 17.18 3.47 -7.33
C ILE A 455 16.97 4.97 -7.16
N ASN A 456 15.72 5.40 -7.22
CA ASN A 456 15.28 6.73 -6.80
C ASN A 456 14.56 6.61 -5.45
N THR A 457 14.96 7.39 -4.46
CA THR A 457 14.33 7.39 -3.14
C THR A 457 14.39 8.77 -2.50
N ASN A 458 13.47 9.04 -1.58
CA ASN A 458 13.43 10.25 -0.77
C ASN A 458 13.02 9.97 0.69
N TYR A 459 12.91 8.70 1.06
CA TYR A 459 12.33 8.28 2.32
C TYR A 459 12.97 7.00 2.86
N ILE A 460 13.36 7.03 4.13
CA ILE A 460 13.93 5.90 4.86
C ILE A 460 13.27 5.80 6.24
N GLU A 461 12.91 4.60 6.68
CA GLU A 461 12.66 4.31 8.11
C GLU A 461 13.82 3.50 8.68
N ILE A 462 14.23 3.81 9.91
CA ILE A 462 15.23 3.07 10.66
C ILE A 462 14.58 2.50 11.90
N PHE A 463 14.69 1.20 12.08
CA PHE A 463 14.34 0.47 13.30
C PHE A 463 15.61 0.08 14.04
N THR A 464 15.66 0.41 15.33
CA THR A 464 16.80 0.13 16.22
C THR A 464 16.31 -0.62 17.46
N SER A 465 17.24 -1.20 18.21
CA SER A 465 16.86 -2.12 19.27
C SER A 465 16.24 -1.42 20.49
N GLU A 466 15.15 -2.02 21.00
CA GLU A 466 14.45 -1.58 22.20
C GLU A 466 15.36 -1.61 23.43
N GLY A 467 15.33 -0.54 24.22
CA GLY A 467 16.23 -0.36 25.38
C GLY A 467 17.68 0.00 25.02
N LEU A 468 18.11 -0.24 23.77
CA LEU A 468 19.45 0.07 23.27
C LEU A 468 19.39 0.79 21.91
N PRO A 469 18.65 1.91 21.77
CA PRO A 469 18.55 2.61 20.50
C PRO A 469 19.89 3.24 20.10
N ILE A 470 20.21 3.23 18.80
CA ILE A 470 21.33 3.99 18.26
C ILE A 470 21.11 5.49 18.53
N ARG A 471 22.11 6.18 19.09
CA ARG A 471 21.93 7.55 19.58
C ARG A 471 22.41 8.59 18.59
N ASN A 472 23.61 8.41 18.05
CA ASN A 472 24.22 9.33 17.12
C ASN A 472 24.62 8.56 15.86
N TYR A 473 24.14 8.99 14.70
CA TYR A 473 24.42 8.31 13.45
C TYR A 473 24.31 9.26 12.26
N ARG A 474 24.90 8.85 11.15
CA ARG A 474 24.82 9.57 9.89
C ARG A 474 24.29 8.65 8.80
N ILE A 475 23.41 9.18 7.95
CA ILE A 475 22.92 8.48 6.77
C ILE A 475 23.64 9.06 5.56
N GLU A 476 24.23 8.21 4.73
CA GLU A 476 24.92 8.60 3.51
C GLU A 476 24.45 7.78 2.31
N TYR A 477 24.50 8.38 1.12
CA TYR A 477 24.29 7.69 -0.15
C TYR A 477 25.52 7.79 -1.04
N PHE A 478 25.66 6.87 -1.99
CA PHE A 478 26.74 6.86 -2.97
C PHE A 478 26.31 7.55 -4.27
N ASP A 479 26.95 8.66 -4.63
CA ASP A 479 26.62 9.45 -5.83
C ASP A 479 27.23 8.90 -7.15
N GLY A 480 27.77 7.68 -7.11
CA GLY A 480 28.53 7.08 -8.21
C GLY A 480 30.04 7.31 -8.11
N SER A 481 30.51 8.21 -7.23
CA SER A 481 31.94 8.46 -7.00
C SER A 481 32.30 8.62 -5.53
N ASN A 482 31.44 9.26 -4.74
CA ASN A 482 31.69 9.60 -3.35
C ASN A 482 30.45 9.33 -2.49
N TRP A 483 30.70 9.13 -1.20
CA TRP A 483 29.65 9.14 -0.20
C TRP A 483 29.22 10.57 0.12
N ARG A 484 27.91 10.80 0.18
CA ARG A 484 27.27 12.08 0.46
C ARG A 484 26.34 11.94 1.64
N THR A 485 26.46 12.85 2.60
CA THR A 485 25.55 12.91 3.76
C THR A 485 24.14 13.31 3.33
N ILE A 486 23.16 12.49 3.69
CA ILE A 486 21.74 12.83 3.63
C ILE A 486 21.41 13.63 4.90
N GLN A 487 21.63 13.02 6.06
CA GLN A 487 21.32 13.59 7.38
C GLN A 487 22.31 13.09 8.44
N GLU A 488 22.52 13.89 9.47
CA GLU A 488 23.25 13.51 10.68
C GLU A 488 22.33 13.71 11.89
N ILE A 489 22.24 12.68 12.73
CA ILE A 489 21.31 12.58 13.85
C ILE A 489 22.10 12.48 15.13
N SER A 490 21.67 13.22 16.15
CA SER A 490 22.28 13.24 17.46
C SER A 490 21.23 13.12 18.55
N GLY A 491 21.50 12.33 19.59
CA GLY A 491 20.64 12.23 20.77
C GLY A 491 19.35 11.44 20.53
N ASN A 492 19.31 10.54 19.54
CA ASN A 492 18.15 9.69 19.33
C ASN A 492 17.90 8.76 20.52
N GLU A 493 16.63 8.65 20.91
CA GLU A 493 16.13 7.75 21.94
C GLU A 493 14.94 6.92 21.45
N SER A 494 14.53 7.12 20.20
CA SER A 494 13.42 6.40 19.58
C SER A 494 13.90 5.09 18.94
N VAL A 495 13.05 4.07 18.96
CA VAL A 495 13.31 2.77 18.32
C VAL A 495 12.90 2.72 16.84
N HIS A 496 12.17 3.74 16.39
CA HIS A 496 11.73 3.91 15.01
C HIS A 496 11.86 5.39 14.65
N ILE A 497 12.59 5.66 13.58
CA ILE A 497 12.85 7.02 13.09
C ILE A 497 12.53 7.08 11.60
N ARG A 498 11.85 8.15 11.18
CA ARG A 498 11.54 8.43 9.77
C ARG A 498 12.41 9.57 9.26
N HIS A 499 13.02 9.34 8.10
CA HIS A 499 13.86 10.31 7.42
C HIS A 499 13.25 10.61 6.06
N GLN A 500 12.68 11.82 5.93
CA GLN A 500 12.27 12.39 4.64
C GLN A 500 13.35 13.37 4.17
N PHE A 501 13.70 13.31 2.90
CA PHE A 501 14.68 14.19 2.25
C PHE A 501 14.26 14.44 0.79
N GLY A 502 15.07 15.18 0.02
CA GLY A 502 14.82 15.37 -1.42
C GLY A 502 15.18 14.12 -2.22
N ASP A 503 14.64 13.98 -3.44
CA ASP A 503 14.93 12.81 -4.28
C ASP A 503 16.43 12.64 -4.52
N ILE A 504 16.92 11.43 -4.29
CA ILE A 504 18.28 11.00 -4.62
C ILE A 504 18.23 9.78 -5.53
N GLN A 505 19.17 9.73 -6.47
CA GLN A 505 19.47 8.53 -7.24
C GLN A 505 20.75 7.90 -6.72
N THR A 506 20.71 6.62 -6.37
CA THR A 506 21.86 5.94 -5.75
C THR A 506 21.84 4.44 -6.01
N THR A 507 23.00 3.81 -5.96
CA THR A 507 23.13 2.34 -5.90
C THR A 507 23.44 1.85 -4.48
N ALA A 508 23.70 2.75 -3.52
CA ALA A 508 23.97 2.35 -2.15
C ALA A 508 23.59 3.42 -1.12
N ILE A 509 23.13 2.95 0.04
CA ILE A 509 22.86 3.77 1.23
C ILE A 509 23.54 3.09 2.41
N ARG A 510 24.26 3.86 3.21
CA ARG A 510 24.86 3.36 4.45
C ARG A 510 24.45 4.22 5.64
N LEU A 511 24.37 3.56 6.78
CA LEU A 511 24.29 4.18 8.08
C LEU A 511 25.65 4.05 8.75
N ILE A 512 26.20 5.17 9.18
CA ILE A 512 27.43 5.24 9.98
C ILE A 512 27.01 5.41 11.43
N ASP A 513 27.37 4.44 12.26
CA ASP A 513 27.29 4.55 13.71
C ASP A 513 28.39 5.50 14.20
N ILE A 514 27.96 6.60 14.84
CA ILE A 514 28.88 7.53 15.51
C ILE A 514 28.97 7.14 16.98
N ASN A 515 27.84 6.78 17.59
CA ASN A 515 27.76 6.25 18.95
C ASN A 515 26.40 5.55 19.17
N GLY A 516 26.48 4.38 19.79
CA GLY A 516 25.35 3.59 20.26
C GLY A 516 24.55 4.25 21.38
N SER A 517 23.80 3.43 22.12
CA SER A 517 22.90 3.90 23.18
C SER A 517 23.65 4.58 24.34
N ALA A 518 22.92 5.26 25.23
CA ALA A 518 23.50 5.82 26.45
C ALA A 518 24.05 4.75 27.41
N VAL A 519 23.52 3.52 27.35
CA VAL A 519 23.94 2.38 28.17
C VAL A 519 25.14 1.67 27.54
N GLU A 520 25.13 1.56 26.22
CA GLU A 520 26.15 0.86 25.44
C GLU A 520 26.64 1.74 24.27
N PRO A 521 27.51 2.72 24.55
CA PRO A 521 27.93 3.72 23.55
C PRO A 521 28.75 3.13 22.39
N ALA A 522 29.43 2.01 22.63
CA ALA A 522 30.29 1.37 21.64
C ALA A 522 29.54 0.57 20.56
N PHE A 523 28.22 0.39 20.71
CA PHE A 523 27.44 -0.52 19.86
C PHE A 523 26.24 0.18 19.20
N GLY A 524 26.37 0.44 17.91
CA GLY A 524 25.26 0.79 17.03
C GLY A 524 24.47 -0.46 16.65
N ARG A 525 23.15 -0.44 16.91
CA ARG A 525 22.26 -1.56 16.63
C ARG A 525 21.17 -1.17 15.66
N ILE A 526 21.02 -1.94 14.59
CA ILE A 526 19.98 -1.72 13.58
C ILE A 526 19.21 -3.02 13.39
N ASN A 527 17.89 -2.94 13.54
CA ASN A 527 16.96 -4.05 13.33
C ASN A 527 16.48 -4.10 11.89
N GLU A 528 16.04 -2.96 11.33
CA GLU A 528 15.61 -2.87 9.93
C GLU A 528 15.88 -1.46 9.39
N ILE A 529 16.19 -1.38 8.10
CA ILE A 529 16.18 -0.19 7.26
C ILE A 529 15.13 -0.40 6.17
N VAL A 530 14.07 0.40 6.19
CA VAL A 530 13.06 0.45 5.13
C VAL A 530 13.42 1.59 4.20
N VAL A 531 13.46 1.34 2.89
CA VAL A 531 13.72 2.38 1.88
C VAL A 531 12.55 2.41 0.94
N VAL A 532 11.84 3.53 0.88
CA VAL A 532 10.71 3.70 -0.05
C VAL A 532 11.23 4.34 -1.33
N GLY A 533 11.05 3.66 -2.46
CA GLY A 533 11.57 4.11 -3.74
C GLY A 533 11.32 3.14 -4.88
N ASP A 534 11.79 3.52 -6.06
CA ASP A 534 11.59 2.80 -7.32
C ASP A 534 12.92 2.66 -8.07
N TRP A 535 12.98 1.73 -9.02
CA TRP A 535 14.11 1.61 -9.94
C TRP A 535 14.17 2.80 -10.91
N VAL A 536 15.37 3.31 -11.15
CA VAL A 536 15.60 4.29 -12.21
C VAL A 536 15.71 3.55 -13.53
N ASN A 537 14.58 3.46 -14.25
CA ASN A 537 14.61 2.97 -15.62
C ASN A 537 15.28 4.03 -16.51
N PRO A 538 16.29 3.67 -17.32
CA PRO A 538 16.80 4.58 -18.33
C PRO A 538 15.66 4.98 -19.28
N PRO A 539 15.68 6.19 -19.87
CA PRO A 539 14.70 6.57 -20.86
C PRO A 539 14.74 5.61 -22.06
N ASN A 540 13.59 5.07 -22.47
CA ASN A 540 13.48 4.19 -23.65
C ASN A 540 14.06 4.87 -24.90
N GLU A 541 14.96 4.18 -25.60
CA GLU A 541 15.48 4.57 -26.90
C GLU A 541 14.52 4.14 -28.03
N LYS A 542 14.39 4.96 -29.08
CA LYS A 542 13.48 4.58 -30.18
C LYS A 542 14.07 3.42 -31.00
N PRO A 543 13.24 2.49 -31.49
CA PRO A 543 13.72 1.38 -32.29
C PRO A 543 14.26 1.88 -33.64
N VAL A 544 15.08 1.06 -34.29
CA VAL A 544 15.59 1.34 -35.64
C VAL A 544 14.84 0.51 -36.67
N ALA A 545 13.94 1.16 -37.41
CA ALA A 545 13.18 0.53 -38.48
C ALA A 545 14.07 0.29 -39.73
N ARG A 546 14.19 -0.96 -40.17
CA ARG A 546 14.88 -1.33 -41.41
C ARG A 546 13.97 -2.14 -42.30
N CYS A 547 13.99 -1.85 -43.60
CA CYS A 547 13.16 -2.54 -44.58
C CYS A 547 13.95 -2.91 -45.83
N THR A 548 13.70 -4.10 -46.36
CA THR A 548 14.23 -4.56 -47.65
C THR A 548 13.08 -4.98 -48.57
N ALA A 549 13.33 -4.94 -49.89
CA ALA A 549 12.41 -5.39 -50.92
C ALA A 549 13.17 -6.26 -51.92
N SER A 550 12.71 -7.49 -52.17
CA SER A 550 13.37 -8.42 -53.08
C SER A 550 12.37 -9.20 -53.95
N PRO A 551 12.42 -9.06 -55.29
CA PRO A 551 13.17 -8.07 -56.04
C PRO A 551 12.59 -6.65 -55.86
N SER A 552 13.46 -5.64 -55.72
CA SER A 552 13.07 -4.22 -55.63
C SER A 552 12.73 -3.58 -56.99
N ASN A 553 12.93 -4.31 -58.09
CA ASN A 553 12.61 -3.82 -59.43
C ASN A 553 12.29 -4.95 -60.42
N GLY A 554 11.61 -4.62 -61.52
CA GLY A 554 11.34 -5.55 -62.61
C GLY A 554 10.46 -4.95 -63.72
N ILE A 555 10.04 -5.78 -64.67
CA ILE A 555 9.23 -5.39 -65.85
C ILE A 555 7.86 -6.07 -65.78
N GLY A 556 6.79 -5.33 -66.06
CA GLY A 556 5.42 -5.84 -66.07
C GLY A 556 4.85 -6.04 -64.67
N MET A 557 4.91 -7.27 -64.15
CA MET A 557 4.46 -7.64 -62.80
C MET A 557 5.65 -8.03 -61.94
N VAL A 558 5.79 -7.41 -60.77
CA VAL A 558 6.84 -7.71 -59.80
C VAL A 558 6.20 -8.26 -58.53
N GLN A 559 6.49 -9.53 -58.22
CA GLN A 559 6.17 -10.11 -56.92
C GLN A 559 7.36 -9.89 -55.99
N SER A 560 7.28 -8.91 -55.09
CA SER A 560 8.36 -8.57 -54.14
C SER A 560 8.03 -9.11 -52.74
N LYS A 561 9.00 -9.78 -52.12
CA LYS A 561 9.04 -10.04 -50.68
C LYS A 561 9.60 -8.80 -49.99
N LEU A 562 8.86 -8.28 -49.03
CA LEU A 562 9.25 -7.16 -48.18
C LEU A 562 9.60 -7.73 -46.81
N SER A 563 10.75 -7.36 -46.27
CA SER A 563 11.15 -7.82 -44.93
C SER A 563 11.51 -6.63 -44.05
N GLY A 564 10.98 -6.67 -42.83
CA GLY A 564 11.29 -5.76 -41.74
C GLY A 564 12.17 -6.39 -40.67
N THR A 565 12.57 -7.66 -40.85
CA THR A 565 13.22 -8.49 -39.82
C THR A 565 14.59 -7.99 -39.39
N ASP A 566 15.21 -7.08 -40.15
CA ASP A 566 16.47 -6.44 -39.79
C ASP A 566 16.26 -5.21 -38.88
N SER A 567 15.01 -4.90 -38.53
CA SER A 567 14.70 -3.88 -37.52
C SER A 567 15.12 -4.39 -36.15
N PHE A 568 15.62 -3.49 -35.31
CA PHE A 568 16.12 -3.84 -34.00
C PHE A 568 15.88 -2.70 -33.02
N ASP A 569 16.01 -3.02 -31.75
CA ASP A 569 15.96 -2.08 -30.65
C ASP A 569 17.19 -2.30 -29.76
N THR A 570 17.74 -1.22 -29.20
CA THR A 570 19.07 -1.23 -28.56
C THR A 570 19.01 -1.51 -27.06
N ASP A 571 17.90 -1.16 -26.43
CA ASP A 571 17.57 -1.37 -25.02
C ASP A 571 16.38 -2.32 -24.83
N GLY A 572 15.62 -2.64 -25.89
CA GLY A 572 14.47 -3.54 -25.84
C GLY A 572 14.33 -4.52 -27.01
N THR A 573 13.09 -4.88 -27.33
CA THR A 573 12.71 -5.78 -28.42
C THR A 573 11.53 -5.26 -29.25
N ILE A 574 11.51 -5.57 -30.55
CA ILE A 574 10.38 -5.19 -31.42
C ILE A 574 9.18 -6.11 -31.19
N VAL A 575 8.06 -5.55 -30.73
CA VAL A 575 6.81 -6.30 -30.47
C VAL A 575 5.78 -6.20 -31.58
N SER A 576 5.90 -5.25 -32.52
CA SER A 576 4.98 -5.17 -33.65
C SER A 576 5.56 -4.54 -34.92
N TYR A 577 5.03 -4.99 -36.07
CA TYR A 577 5.32 -4.48 -37.40
C TYR A 577 4.03 -3.95 -38.04
N ARG A 578 4.12 -2.87 -38.81
CA ARG A 578 3.00 -2.34 -39.59
C ARG A 578 3.48 -1.80 -40.92
N TRP A 579 3.05 -2.44 -41.99
CA TRP A 579 3.31 -2.03 -43.36
C TRP A 579 2.13 -1.23 -43.90
N GLU A 580 2.38 -0.05 -44.44
CA GLU A 580 1.40 0.76 -45.16
C GLU A 580 1.83 0.95 -46.61
N PHE A 581 0.92 0.62 -47.52
CA PHE A 581 1.16 0.72 -48.96
C PHE A 581 0.43 1.92 -49.54
N SER A 582 0.96 2.51 -50.61
CA SER A 582 0.36 3.68 -51.28
C SER A 582 -1.05 3.46 -51.84
N ASN A 583 -1.54 2.21 -51.89
CA ASN A 583 -2.90 1.86 -52.29
C ASN A 583 -3.85 1.65 -51.10
N GLY A 584 -3.43 2.00 -49.87
CA GLY A 584 -4.23 1.88 -48.66
C GLY A 584 -4.21 0.48 -48.00
N PHE A 585 -3.52 -0.50 -48.58
CA PHE A 585 -3.37 -1.81 -47.95
C PHE A 585 -2.47 -1.72 -46.71
N VAL A 586 -2.79 -2.51 -45.68
CA VAL A 586 -2.03 -2.61 -44.43
C VAL A 586 -1.73 -4.08 -44.11
N ALA A 587 -0.54 -4.37 -43.60
CA ALA A 587 -0.15 -5.69 -43.09
C ALA A 587 0.64 -5.56 -41.79
N PHE A 588 0.58 -6.59 -40.94
CA PHE A 588 1.19 -6.58 -39.59
C PHE A 588 2.31 -7.61 -39.39
N GLU A 589 2.61 -8.38 -40.42
CA GLU A 589 3.66 -9.40 -40.38
C GLU A 589 5.06 -8.78 -40.57
N PRO A 590 6.11 -9.34 -39.95
CA PRO A 590 7.50 -8.92 -40.18
C PRO A 590 7.92 -9.03 -41.65
N GLU A 591 7.36 -10.01 -42.38
CA GLU A 591 7.57 -10.20 -43.80
C GLU A 591 6.25 -10.21 -44.57
N VAL A 592 6.21 -9.53 -45.72
CA VAL A 592 4.98 -9.40 -46.54
C VAL A 592 5.33 -9.62 -48.01
N THR A 593 4.62 -10.51 -48.70
CA THR A 593 4.77 -10.69 -50.16
C THR A 593 3.63 -9.99 -50.91
N ARG A 594 3.95 -9.15 -51.88
CA ARG A 594 2.96 -8.39 -52.69
C ARG A 594 3.32 -8.39 -54.17
N ARG A 595 2.28 -8.30 -55.00
CA ARG A 595 2.41 -8.10 -56.46
C ARG A 595 2.18 -6.64 -56.80
N PHE A 596 3.06 -6.10 -57.64
CA PHE A 596 3.06 -4.72 -58.10
C PHE A 596 2.99 -4.70 -59.63
N PHE A 597 2.18 -3.80 -60.19
CA PHE A 597 1.95 -3.68 -61.63
C PHE A 597 2.30 -2.28 -62.10
N SER A 598 2.89 -2.14 -63.30
CA SER A 598 3.06 -0.82 -63.91
C SER A 598 1.71 -0.13 -64.11
N LYS A 599 1.62 1.16 -63.80
CA LYS A 599 0.45 1.99 -64.14
C LYS A 599 0.29 2.09 -65.66
N PRO A 600 -0.95 2.10 -66.18
CA PRO A 600 -1.20 2.43 -67.58
C PRO A 600 -0.54 3.75 -67.97
N ASN A 601 0.03 3.83 -69.17
CA ASN A 601 0.68 5.02 -69.73
C ASN A 601 1.90 5.54 -68.94
N SER A 602 2.53 4.71 -68.11
CA SER A 602 3.75 5.06 -67.37
C SER A 602 4.89 4.08 -67.68
N ASN A 603 6.00 4.60 -68.19
CA ASN A 603 7.20 3.79 -68.44
C ASN A 603 7.82 3.20 -67.16
N VAL A 604 7.64 3.89 -66.03
CA VAL A 604 8.19 3.51 -64.71
C VAL A 604 7.20 3.89 -63.60
N THR A 605 6.74 2.91 -62.84
CA THR A 605 5.92 3.09 -61.64
C THR A 605 6.73 2.77 -60.39
N ARG A 606 6.79 3.72 -59.44
CA ARG A 606 7.40 3.50 -58.12
C ARG A 606 6.32 3.27 -57.07
N PHE A 607 6.47 2.22 -56.28
CA PHE A 607 5.64 1.91 -55.12
C PHE A 607 6.44 2.16 -53.85
N ILE A 608 5.76 2.70 -52.84
CA ILE A 608 6.31 2.96 -51.51
C ILE A 608 5.58 2.02 -50.55
N ALA A 609 6.36 1.26 -49.78
CA ALA A 609 5.88 0.56 -48.60
C ALA A 609 6.54 1.19 -47.38
N LYS A 610 5.72 1.79 -46.50
CA LYS A 610 6.16 2.35 -45.23
C LYS A 610 6.10 1.25 -44.18
N LEU A 611 7.22 0.94 -43.54
CA LEU A 611 7.25 0.09 -42.35
C LEU A 611 7.27 0.97 -41.11
N THR A 612 6.40 0.70 -40.15
CA THR A 612 6.48 1.20 -38.78
C THR A 612 6.69 0.02 -37.85
N VAL A 613 7.71 0.10 -36.99
CA VAL A 613 7.95 -0.87 -35.92
C VAL A 613 7.68 -0.22 -34.57
N THR A 614 7.21 -1.02 -33.61
CA THR A 614 7.01 -0.62 -32.21
C THR A 614 7.81 -1.54 -31.30
N ASP A 615 8.54 -0.98 -30.34
CA ASP A 615 9.24 -1.72 -29.28
C ASP A 615 8.30 -2.15 -28.13
N ASP A 616 8.84 -2.88 -27.16
CA ASP A 616 8.14 -3.34 -25.94
C ASP A 616 7.76 -2.22 -24.97
N ASP A 617 8.41 -1.06 -25.08
CA ASP A 617 8.12 0.16 -24.32
C ASP A 617 7.16 1.13 -25.05
N GLY A 618 6.64 0.72 -26.21
CA GLY A 618 5.65 1.43 -27.01
C GLY A 618 6.18 2.53 -27.93
N ALA A 619 7.49 2.80 -28.00
CA ALA A 619 8.05 3.77 -28.93
C ALA A 619 8.11 3.22 -30.35
N LYS A 620 8.12 4.14 -31.32
CA LYS A 620 7.90 3.83 -32.74
C LYS A 620 8.92 4.48 -33.63
N SER A 621 9.26 3.77 -34.69
CA SER A 621 10.14 4.23 -35.75
C SER A 621 9.62 3.78 -37.10
N ASP A 622 9.88 4.57 -38.14
CA ASP A 622 9.42 4.25 -39.48
C ASP A 622 10.50 4.40 -40.56
N THR A 623 10.36 3.59 -41.60
CA THR A 623 11.24 3.57 -42.76
C THR A 623 10.43 3.26 -44.03
N LYS A 624 11.04 3.43 -45.21
CA LYS A 624 10.38 3.23 -46.50
C LYS A 624 11.26 2.40 -47.42
N CYS A 625 10.68 1.35 -48.00
CA CYS A 625 11.28 0.65 -49.13
C CYS A 625 10.53 0.98 -50.42
N PHE A 626 11.28 0.90 -51.52
CA PHE A 626 10.82 1.27 -52.84
C PHE A 626 10.83 0.05 -53.76
N ILE A 627 9.75 -0.14 -54.50
CA ILE A 627 9.64 -1.14 -55.56
C ILE A 627 9.42 -0.41 -56.88
N THR A 628 10.24 -0.67 -57.88
CA THR A 628 10.16 -0.01 -59.19
C THR A 628 9.74 -0.98 -60.29
N VAL A 629 8.58 -0.74 -60.89
CA VAL A 629 8.03 -1.56 -61.97
C VAL A 629 8.09 -0.80 -63.28
N ARG A 630 8.77 -1.34 -64.29
CA ARG A 630 8.80 -0.78 -65.65
C ARG A 630 7.68 -1.39 -66.49
N SER A 631 7.05 -0.62 -67.36
CA SER A 631 6.03 -1.16 -68.25
C SER A 631 6.62 -2.10 -69.29
N ILE A 632 5.83 -3.07 -69.74
CA ILE A 632 6.12 -3.80 -70.97
C ILE A 632 5.89 -2.78 -72.11
N SER A 633 6.95 -2.42 -72.84
CA SER A 633 6.79 -1.55 -74.00
C SER A 633 6.15 -2.35 -75.13
N ASN A 634 4.88 -2.07 -75.43
CA ASN A 634 4.22 -2.52 -76.66
C ASN A 634 4.72 -1.67 -77.84
N ASN A 635 6.02 -1.69 -78.12
CA ASN A 635 6.54 -1.18 -79.38
C ASN A 635 6.36 -2.30 -80.42
N CYS A 636 5.17 -2.38 -81.01
CA CYS A 636 4.87 -3.32 -82.10
C CYS A 636 5.63 -2.98 -83.41
N SER A 637 6.58 -2.04 -83.36
CA SER A 637 7.55 -1.74 -84.42
C SER A 637 8.82 -2.59 -84.35
N ASP A 638 9.01 -3.37 -83.28
CA ASP A 638 10.09 -4.36 -83.16
C ASP A 638 9.59 -5.75 -83.60
N PRO A 639 10.08 -6.32 -84.72
CA PRO A 639 9.63 -7.61 -85.23
C PRO A 639 9.95 -8.80 -84.29
N SER A 640 10.73 -8.61 -83.23
CA SER A 640 11.00 -9.63 -82.23
C SER A 640 9.98 -9.71 -81.07
N ARG A 641 8.97 -8.80 -81.02
CA ARG A 641 8.01 -8.71 -79.91
C ARG A 641 6.52 -8.73 -80.31
N VAL A 642 6.22 -9.28 -81.49
CA VAL A 642 4.89 -9.22 -82.12
C VAL A 642 3.83 -10.07 -81.36
N ASP A 643 4.23 -11.13 -80.66
CA ASP A 643 3.31 -12.07 -80.00
C ASP A 643 2.55 -11.50 -78.78
N PHE A 644 2.88 -10.29 -78.32
CA PHE A 644 2.24 -9.64 -77.16
C PHE A 644 1.37 -8.43 -77.52
N CYS A 645 1.15 -8.15 -78.81
CA CYS A 645 0.24 -7.08 -79.25
C CYS A 645 -1.21 -7.61 -79.27
N PRO A 646 -2.20 -6.89 -78.70
CA PRO A 646 -3.59 -7.33 -78.69
C PRO A 646 -4.12 -7.47 -80.13
N LYS A 647 -4.81 -8.59 -80.42
CA LYS A 647 -5.45 -8.85 -81.72
C LYS A 647 -6.68 -7.97 -81.95
#